data_AF-A0A9P0DUQ5-F1
#
_entry.id   AF-A0A9P0DUQ5-F1
#
_cell.length_a   1.000
_cell.length_b   1.000
_cell.length_c   1.000
_cell.angle_alpha   90.00
_cell.angle_beta   90.00
_cell.angle_gamma   90.00
#
_symmetry.space_group_name_H-M   'P 1'
#
loop_
_entity.id
_entity.type
_entity.pdbx_description
1 polymer ?
#
loop_
_entity_poly.entity_id
_entity_poly.type
_entity_poly.pdbx_seq_one_letter_code
_entity_poly.pdbx_strand_id
1 'polypeptide(L)'
;MNEENLNMDTDEPNISNDSDSSNSSNENDDGQEEVLLSRAKELENILSDNKYLYDFHTELINIYKQLGDLTSFREAFQRFHVYFPLTPALWLDWINTEKVLATTDNQKDFIFQLFEKAVVDYLSVQLWSEYAQYAIGASNLEKTRIILERAANAVGLVCNGGSLLWATYREIENLHISLHAEGSEEWKKQILKVADIFKRELSVPLMEMENTYMEWKEWLATLPEGLVDPKPIDYGFNKAKKALETYKPFEEQILVSQSNEELINIYKNYVKAVKDPSTVICIYERAAVQLCLVPEFWIEYCSYIFKLGDQALSVSSKALRNCPWSEDLWVMKIRILEHLEKKEDTVMECFEEGISAISPLPGLDLWLAYLEYTHRCVGSPEKLDKLFNTAIQQLGFENDPQCKISRLFCRILAHRGDMKEARKIYGHILSKSTNKGLASMWLEYANIERQYGEQHNLRVVFQRALNAVQDWPQSIIDEWVNYERHMGTLEDVMKCLEKCRQVNGTFKQNYLVEEAKSQQNQEPSTSKVKQHSEGKKRKMDSLESNSKFKRLKEEHPKKETKKPEIQNKIPVDRNPKTTVFVSNLLPSVTEKKLETIFPNAVNLEIAIGSRGQSRCFGFVQFKTEEEVMVALARDREPLDGRPVFISEIKTNPTEKKPIFKYATNEEKNKLFVRGLPIVKTKEEIVEIFKKYGAKDVRLVLHKSGQPKGLAYVEFESEKQAIEAMNKTDQTSIDDHVITVAISAPPPKKDKQDFFGRTFNKRDSDEPTRHPKNRLQTSLLPRSLQVKGGNEKNDAKNGEAGTKMKNNSDFRAMLLKK
;
A
#
# COMPACT_ATOMS: atom_id res chain seq x y z
N MET A 1 78.48 -44.21 34.80
CA MET A 1 78.32 -43.16 35.82
C MET A 1 77.13 -42.31 35.38
N ASN A 2 75.89 -42.82 35.38
CA ASN A 2 75.15 -43.48 36.47
C ASN A 2 75.21 -42.60 37.74
N GLU A 3 74.17 -41.93 38.21
CA GLU A 3 72.71 -42.20 38.35
C GLU A 3 72.36 -42.39 39.83
N GLU A 4 71.16 -41.91 40.17
CA GLU A 4 70.22 -42.49 41.14
C GLU A 4 70.23 -42.18 42.66
N ASN A 5 68.98 -42.02 43.13
CA ASN A 5 68.37 -42.34 44.44
C ASN A 5 68.43 -41.38 45.64
N LEU A 6 67.22 -40.94 46.06
CA LEU A 6 66.55 -41.08 47.38
C LEU A 6 65.43 -40.01 47.50
N ASN A 7 64.13 -40.36 47.40
CA ASN A 7 63.18 -40.81 48.46
C ASN A 7 63.02 -39.77 49.60
N MET A 8 61.84 -39.42 50.14
CA MET A 8 60.57 -40.13 50.45
C MET A 8 59.39 -39.11 50.47
N ASP A 9 58.06 -39.40 50.48
CA ASP A 9 57.19 -40.55 50.11
C ASP A 9 55.70 -40.06 50.19
N THR A 10 54.71 -40.81 49.66
CA THR A 10 53.28 -40.82 50.13
C THR A 10 52.56 -42.07 49.59
N ASP A 11 51.77 -42.75 50.43
CA ASP A 11 51.36 -44.16 50.25
C ASP A 11 50.12 -44.43 49.35
N GLU A 12 50.12 -45.61 48.71
CA GLU A 12 48.91 -46.36 48.35
C GLU A 12 48.51 -47.35 49.48
N PRO A 13 47.35 -48.03 49.40
CA PRO A 13 47.41 -49.38 48.80
C PRO A 13 46.21 -49.77 47.93
N ASN A 14 46.50 -50.14 46.68
CA ASN A 14 46.31 -51.48 46.09
C ASN A 14 45.01 -52.28 46.37
N ILE A 15 44.33 -52.73 45.30
CA ILE A 15 43.99 -54.16 45.03
C ILE A 15 43.41 -54.28 43.60
N SER A 16 44.08 -55.07 42.77
CA SER A 16 43.55 -55.62 41.51
C SER A 16 42.92 -57.00 41.75
N ASN A 17 41.80 -57.32 41.11
CA ASN A 17 41.34 -58.69 40.93
C ASN A 17 40.52 -58.80 39.64
N ASP A 18 41.03 -59.56 38.67
CA ASP A 18 40.37 -59.79 37.38
C ASP A 18 39.20 -60.77 37.49
N SER A 19 38.12 -60.49 36.75
CA SER A 19 37.28 -61.54 36.16
C SER A 19 36.53 -61.01 34.92
N ASP A 20 36.85 -61.59 33.77
CA ASP A 20 36.15 -61.35 32.50
C ASP A 20 34.64 -61.66 32.58
N SER A 21 33.81 -60.79 31.99
CA SER A 21 32.74 -61.22 31.06
C SER A 21 32.04 -60.04 30.37
N SER A 22 32.04 -60.10 29.03
CA SER A 22 30.97 -59.64 28.11
C SER A 22 30.47 -58.17 28.12
N ASN A 23 30.57 -57.55 26.94
CA ASN A 23 29.63 -56.61 26.32
C ASN A 23 28.44 -56.15 27.17
N SER A 24 28.36 -54.84 27.40
CA SER A 24 27.10 -54.11 27.58
C SER A 24 27.02 -53.01 26.53
N SER A 25 26.32 -53.31 25.45
CA SER A 25 26.11 -52.46 24.27
C SER A 25 25.02 -51.41 24.51
N ASN A 26 25.25 -50.18 24.02
CA ASN A 26 24.42 -49.32 23.17
C ASN A 26 22.86 -49.31 23.17
N GLU A 27 22.15 -50.11 23.97
CA GLU A 27 20.70 -50.35 23.81
C GLU A 27 19.78 -49.12 24.03
N ASN A 28 20.30 -47.99 24.54
CA ASN A 28 19.54 -46.75 24.74
C ASN A 28 19.71 -45.71 23.62
N ASP A 29 20.73 -45.83 22.76
CA ASP A 29 21.01 -44.87 21.68
C ASP A 29 20.40 -45.36 20.36
N ASP A 30 20.61 -46.65 20.05
CA ASP A 30 20.04 -47.34 18.88
C ASP A 30 18.52 -47.16 18.76
N GLY A 31 17.80 -47.18 19.91
CA GLY A 31 16.35 -46.98 19.97
C GLY A 31 15.90 -45.53 19.73
N GLN A 32 16.74 -44.53 20.00
CA GLN A 32 16.46 -43.14 19.63
C GLN A 32 16.79 -42.90 18.15
N GLU A 33 17.88 -43.49 17.65
CA GLU A 33 18.26 -43.44 16.24
C GLU A 33 17.17 -44.05 15.34
N GLU A 34 16.61 -45.21 15.70
CA GLU A 34 15.53 -45.86 14.93
C GLU A 34 14.21 -45.04 14.94
N VAL A 35 13.89 -44.38 16.06
CA VAL A 35 12.74 -43.46 16.14
C VAL A 35 12.96 -42.23 15.26
N LEU A 36 14.16 -41.64 15.27
CA LEU A 36 14.52 -40.51 14.42
C LEU A 36 14.51 -40.89 12.93
N LEU A 37 15.05 -42.06 12.56
CA LEU A 37 15.04 -42.59 11.19
C LEU A 37 13.64 -42.90 10.68
N SER A 38 12.75 -43.44 11.53
CA SER A 38 11.36 -43.69 11.15
C SER A 38 10.58 -42.38 10.96
N ARG A 39 10.79 -41.39 11.83
CA ARG A 39 10.22 -40.04 11.68
C ARG A 39 10.76 -39.32 10.43
N ALA A 40 12.06 -39.41 10.13
CA ALA A 40 12.63 -38.85 8.90
C ALA A 40 11.95 -39.40 7.64
N LYS A 41 11.73 -40.73 7.57
CA LYS A 41 11.01 -41.37 6.45
C LYS A 41 9.55 -40.92 6.35
N GLU A 42 8.87 -40.73 7.48
CA GLU A 42 7.50 -40.18 7.51
C GLU A 42 7.48 -38.76 6.93
N LEU A 43 8.40 -37.90 7.36
CA LEU A 43 8.55 -36.53 6.86
C LEU A 43 8.91 -36.49 5.36
N GLU A 44 9.80 -37.36 4.89
CA GLU A 44 10.12 -37.45 3.45
C GLU A 44 8.90 -37.84 2.60
N ASN A 45 8.08 -38.79 3.08
CA ASN A 45 6.83 -39.15 2.40
C ASN A 45 5.85 -37.96 2.35
N ILE A 46 5.63 -37.28 3.48
CA ILE A 46 4.76 -36.09 3.58
C ILE A 46 5.26 -34.96 2.65
N LEU A 47 6.58 -34.74 2.59
CA LEU A 47 7.20 -33.75 1.70
C LEU A 47 7.19 -34.18 0.23
N SER A 48 7.06 -35.47 -0.08
CA SER A 48 6.87 -35.95 -1.45
C SER A 48 5.47 -35.60 -1.98
N ASP A 49 4.45 -35.67 -1.12
CA ASP A 49 3.07 -35.27 -1.40
C ASP A 49 2.90 -33.75 -1.43
N ASN A 50 3.43 -33.03 -0.42
CA ASN A 50 3.38 -31.57 -0.35
C ASN A 50 4.74 -30.96 0.04
N LYS A 51 5.43 -30.46 -0.99
CA LYS A 51 6.77 -29.87 -0.91
C LYS A 51 6.82 -28.49 -0.22
N TYR A 52 5.68 -27.84 -0.04
CA TYR A 52 5.56 -26.47 0.48
C TYR A 52 5.34 -26.40 2.01
N LEU A 53 5.64 -27.47 2.74
CA LEU A 53 5.49 -27.54 4.19
C LEU A 53 6.78 -27.11 4.90
N TYR A 54 6.91 -25.81 5.19
CA TYR A 54 8.12 -25.21 5.78
C TYR A 54 8.57 -25.90 7.07
N ASP A 55 7.67 -26.08 8.04
CA ASP A 55 8.03 -26.63 9.36
C ASP A 55 8.61 -28.05 9.25
N PHE A 56 8.05 -28.86 8.35
CA PHE A 56 8.45 -30.25 8.09
C PHE A 56 9.87 -30.34 7.49
N HIS A 57 10.28 -29.38 6.64
CA HIS A 57 11.68 -29.28 6.19
C HIS A 57 12.62 -28.95 7.35
N THR A 58 12.22 -28.04 8.25
CA THR A 58 13.07 -27.67 9.40
C THR A 58 13.17 -28.79 10.44
N GLU A 59 12.09 -29.55 10.67
CA GLU A 59 12.10 -30.76 11.50
C GLU A 59 13.05 -31.81 10.90
N LEU A 60 12.91 -32.10 9.60
CA LEU A 60 13.74 -33.09 8.89
C LEU A 60 15.25 -32.76 8.94
N ILE A 61 15.60 -31.48 8.74
CA ILE A 61 16.98 -31.00 8.84
C ILE A 61 17.55 -31.20 10.25
N ASN A 62 16.78 -30.88 11.29
CA ASN A 62 17.19 -31.08 12.68
C ASN A 62 17.37 -32.57 13.00
N ILE A 63 16.51 -33.45 12.48
CA ILE A 63 16.62 -34.90 12.64
C ILE A 63 17.90 -35.43 11.98
N TYR A 64 18.19 -35.08 10.71
CA TYR A 64 19.43 -35.54 10.06
C TYR A 64 20.69 -34.99 10.75
N LYS A 65 20.61 -33.81 11.36
CA LYS A 65 21.70 -33.25 12.17
C LYS A 65 21.93 -34.04 13.46
N GLN A 66 20.86 -34.51 14.13
CA GLN A 66 20.94 -35.38 15.30
C GLN A 66 21.48 -36.77 14.94
N LEU A 67 21.06 -37.32 13.80
CA LEU A 67 21.53 -38.60 13.27
C LEU A 67 22.99 -38.57 12.74
N GLY A 68 23.58 -37.39 12.56
CA GLY A 68 24.92 -37.26 11.98
C GLY A 68 25.02 -37.61 10.48
N ASP A 69 23.90 -37.85 9.79
CA ASP A 69 23.88 -38.14 8.35
C ASP A 69 24.11 -36.86 7.54
N LEU A 70 25.40 -36.53 7.36
CA LEU A 70 25.86 -35.36 6.60
C LEU A 70 25.44 -35.39 5.12
N THR A 71 25.14 -36.56 4.55
CA THR A 71 24.67 -36.70 3.17
C THR A 71 23.21 -36.27 3.06
N SER A 72 22.32 -36.88 3.84
CA SER A 72 20.89 -36.52 3.84
C SER A 72 20.65 -35.12 4.38
N PHE A 73 21.46 -34.64 5.34
CA PHE A 73 21.44 -33.26 5.83
C PHE A 73 21.70 -32.24 4.71
N ARG A 74 22.74 -32.46 3.88
CA ARG A 74 23.05 -31.60 2.72
C ARG A 74 21.95 -31.63 1.68
N GLU A 75 21.41 -32.81 1.39
CA GLU A 75 20.31 -32.94 0.44
C GLU A 75 19.03 -32.25 0.96
N ALA A 76 18.67 -32.42 2.23
CA ALA A 76 17.52 -31.77 2.84
C ALA A 76 17.64 -30.25 2.74
N PHE A 77 18.79 -29.67 3.09
CA PHE A 77 19.05 -28.24 2.92
C PHE A 77 18.96 -27.76 1.45
N GLN A 78 19.50 -28.53 0.51
CA GLN A 78 19.41 -28.21 -0.92
C GLN A 78 17.96 -28.25 -1.43
N ARG A 79 17.22 -29.32 -1.10
CA ARG A 79 15.79 -29.47 -1.43
C ARG A 79 14.98 -28.33 -0.82
N PHE A 80 15.22 -27.98 0.44
CA PHE A 80 14.53 -26.90 1.14
C PHE A 80 14.77 -25.54 0.46
N HIS A 81 16.04 -25.22 0.14
CA HIS A 81 16.39 -23.96 -0.54
C HIS A 81 15.79 -23.82 -1.94
N VAL A 82 15.54 -24.92 -2.67
CA VAL A 82 14.87 -24.87 -3.99
C VAL A 82 13.47 -24.25 -3.87
N TYR A 83 12.72 -24.58 -2.81
CA TYR A 83 11.36 -24.07 -2.61
C TYR A 83 11.32 -22.78 -1.79
N PHE A 84 12.17 -22.63 -0.76
CA PHE A 84 12.12 -21.54 0.20
C PHE A 84 13.44 -20.76 0.31
N PRO A 85 13.42 -19.42 0.38
CA PRO A 85 14.58 -18.65 0.82
C PRO A 85 14.89 -18.97 2.29
N LEU A 86 16.11 -19.40 2.59
CA LEU A 86 16.47 -19.80 3.96
C LEU A 86 16.78 -18.55 4.79
N THR A 87 16.35 -18.55 6.06
CA THR A 87 16.66 -17.44 6.97
C THR A 87 18.17 -17.36 7.24
N PRO A 88 18.71 -16.19 7.64
CA PRO A 88 20.13 -16.06 7.97
C PRO A 88 20.61 -17.04 9.05
N ALA A 89 19.74 -17.40 10.00
CA ALA A 89 20.06 -18.38 11.04
C ALA A 89 20.23 -19.80 10.46
N LEU A 90 19.32 -20.23 9.57
CA LEU A 90 19.40 -21.53 8.89
C LEU A 90 20.64 -21.62 7.98
N TRP A 91 20.94 -20.55 7.24
CA TRP A 91 22.16 -20.46 6.45
C TRP A 91 23.42 -20.56 7.31
N LEU A 92 23.48 -19.83 8.42
CA LEU A 92 24.63 -19.89 9.34
C LEU A 92 24.78 -21.26 10.00
N ASP A 93 23.68 -21.96 10.32
CA ASP A 93 23.75 -23.30 10.90
C ASP A 93 24.34 -24.33 9.92
N TRP A 94 23.90 -24.32 8.66
CA TRP A 94 24.50 -25.15 7.62
C TRP A 94 25.98 -24.80 7.39
N ILE A 95 26.29 -23.52 7.21
CA ILE A 95 27.66 -23.04 6.96
C ILE A 95 28.59 -23.38 8.13
N ASN A 96 28.15 -23.20 9.37
CA ASN A 96 28.97 -23.51 10.54
C ASN A 96 29.20 -25.02 10.72
N THR A 97 28.20 -25.85 10.39
CA THR A 97 28.36 -27.30 10.33
C THR A 97 29.43 -27.70 9.30
N GLU A 98 29.39 -27.12 8.10
CA GLU A 98 30.38 -27.39 7.04
C GLU A 98 31.77 -26.83 7.38
N LYS A 99 31.87 -25.67 8.05
CA LYS A 99 33.14 -25.10 8.53
C LYS A 99 33.90 -26.05 9.45
N VAL A 100 33.22 -26.77 10.34
CA VAL A 100 33.84 -27.76 11.25
C VAL A 100 34.38 -28.98 10.48
N LEU A 101 33.76 -29.33 9.35
CA LEU A 101 34.10 -30.50 8.54
C LEU A 101 35.17 -30.20 7.45
N ALA A 102 35.34 -28.94 7.08
CA ALA A 102 36.18 -28.53 5.96
C ALA A 102 37.69 -28.56 6.31
N THR A 103 38.35 -29.64 5.90
CA THR A 103 39.80 -29.83 6.06
C THR A 103 40.56 -29.62 4.74
N THR A 104 39.94 -29.94 3.60
CA THR A 104 40.52 -29.82 2.26
C THR A 104 40.17 -28.49 1.59
N ASP A 105 41.02 -28.00 0.69
CA ASP A 105 40.78 -26.72 -0.01
C ASP A 105 39.52 -26.76 -0.90
N ASN A 106 39.18 -27.93 -1.47
CA ASN A 106 37.91 -28.12 -2.20
C ASN A 106 36.68 -27.93 -1.30
N GLN A 107 36.75 -28.34 -0.03
CA GLN A 107 35.66 -28.10 0.95
C GLN A 107 35.61 -26.63 1.38
N LYS A 108 36.75 -25.93 1.45
CA LYS A 108 36.79 -24.49 1.69
C LYS A 108 36.14 -23.71 0.54
N ASP A 109 36.48 -24.05 -0.71
CA ASP A 109 35.83 -23.48 -1.90
C ASP A 109 34.32 -23.79 -1.97
N PHE A 110 33.87 -24.94 -1.43
CA PHE A 110 32.44 -25.21 -1.27
C PHE A 110 31.77 -24.28 -0.24
N ILE A 111 32.42 -23.95 0.88
CA ILE A 111 31.91 -22.97 1.85
C ILE A 111 31.78 -21.58 1.21
N PHE A 112 32.73 -21.17 0.35
CA PHE A 112 32.57 -19.93 -0.44
C PHE A 112 31.30 -19.98 -1.30
N GLN A 113 31.00 -21.11 -1.96
CA GLN A 113 29.76 -21.27 -2.75
C GLN A 113 28.48 -21.24 -1.90
N LEU A 114 28.53 -21.73 -0.65
CA LEU A 114 27.39 -21.63 0.28
C LEU A 114 27.14 -20.17 0.69
N PHE A 115 28.19 -19.41 1.04
CA PHE A 115 28.05 -17.98 1.33
C PHE A 115 27.49 -17.19 0.13
N GLU A 116 27.96 -17.47 -1.10
CA GLU A 116 27.46 -16.82 -2.31
C GLU A 116 25.96 -17.05 -2.55
N LYS A 117 25.42 -18.22 -2.18
CA LYS A 117 23.96 -18.48 -2.20
C LYS A 117 23.25 -17.76 -1.05
N ALA A 118 23.82 -17.83 0.14
CA ALA A 118 23.22 -17.30 1.36
C ALA A 118 22.97 -15.78 1.30
N VAL A 119 23.92 -15.01 0.75
CA VAL A 119 23.81 -13.54 0.66
C VAL A 119 22.76 -13.04 -0.35
N VAL A 120 22.17 -13.92 -1.16
CA VAL A 120 21.11 -13.59 -2.14
C VAL A 120 19.72 -13.67 -1.50
N ASP A 121 19.48 -14.65 -0.63
CA ASP A 121 18.16 -14.89 -0.01
C ASP A 121 17.74 -13.72 0.87
N TYR A 122 18.59 -13.23 1.78
CA TYR A 122 18.26 -12.14 2.70
C TYR A 122 19.44 -11.24 3.04
N LEU A 123 19.14 -9.96 3.28
CA LEU A 123 20.12 -9.00 3.77
C LEU A 123 20.41 -9.25 5.26
N SER A 124 21.60 -9.78 5.56
CA SER A 124 22.04 -10.01 6.94
C SER A 124 23.45 -9.49 7.16
N VAL A 125 23.58 -8.56 8.12
CA VAL A 125 24.89 -8.05 8.57
C VAL A 125 25.73 -9.20 9.13
N GLN A 126 25.15 -10.06 9.97
CA GLN A 126 25.85 -11.18 10.61
C GLN A 126 26.41 -12.17 9.56
N LEU A 127 25.64 -12.49 8.53
CA LEU A 127 26.08 -13.39 7.46
C LEU A 127 27.25 -12.81 6.67
N TRP A 128 27.22 -11.51 6.36
CA TRP A 128 28.33 -10.82 5.69
C TRP A 128 29.57 -10.70 6.59
N SER A 129 29.41 -10.47 7.90
CA SER A 129 30.52 -10.48 8.86
C SER A 129 31.20 -11.84 8.95
N GLU A 130 30.41 -12.91 9.07
CA GLU A 130 30.90 -14.30 9.05
C GLU A 130 31.59 -14.65 7.72
N TYR A 131 31.07 -14.14 6.60
CA TYR A 131 31.68 -14.34 5.29
C TYR A 131 33.03 -13.63 5.16
N ALA A 132 33.09 -12.37 5.62
CA ALA A 132 34.33 -11.60 5.66
C ALA A 132 35.38 -12.27 6.57
N GLN A 133 35.01 -12.67 7.78
CA GLN A 133 35.90 -13.37 8.72
C GLN A 133 36.42 -14.68 8.13
N TYR A 134 35.56 -15.48 7.50
CA TYR A 134 35.99 -16.70 6.81
C TYR A 134 36.96 -16.41 5.65
N ALA A 135 36.70 -15.36 4.86
CA ALA A 135 37.58 -14.95 3.76
C ALA A 135 38.99 -14.54 4.24
N ILE A 136 39.09 -13.85 5.39
CA ILE A 136 40.39 -13.49 6.02
C ILE A 136 41.20 -14.75 6.35
N GLY A 137 40.56 -15.77 6.96
CA GLY A 137 41.26 -16.98 7.40
C GLY A 137 41.54 -17.99 6.28
N ALA A 138 40.71 -18.05 5.24
CA ALA A 138 40.73 -19.11 4.23
C ALA A 138 41.09 -18.67 2.80
N SER A 139 41.32 -17.37 2.54
CA SER A 139 41.59 -16.88 1.18
C SER A 139 42.71 -15.84 1.09
N ASN A 140 43.00 -15.37 -0.12
CA ASN A 140 44.00 -14.34 -0.34
C ASN A 140 43.39 -12.93 -0.18
N LEU A 141 44.26 -11.96 0.08
CA LEU A 141 43.85 -10.56 0.30
C LEU A 141 42.93 -10.01 -0.80
N GLU A 142 43.19 -10.31 -2.06
CA GLU A 142 42.38 -9.76 -3.16
C GLU A 142 40.94 -10.32 -3.16
N LYS A 143 40.75 -11.62 -2.90
CA LYS A 143 39.41 -12.20 -2.68
C LYS A 143 38.72 -11.56 -1.47
N THR A 144 39.43 -11.44 -0.34
CA THR A 144 38.90 -10.81 0.89
C THR A 144 38.45 -9.36 0.64
N ARG A 145 39.25 -8.56 -0.10
CA ARG A 145 38.89 -7.19 -0.51
C ARG A 145 37.63 -7.14 -1.38
N ILE A 146 37.50 -8.04 -2.35
CA ILE A 146 36.31 -8.13 -3.20
C ILE A 146 35.06 -8.46 -2.37
N ILE A 147 35.18 -9.35 -1.38
CA ILE A 147 34.09 -9.72 -0.46
C ILE A 147 33.71 -8.55 0.44
N LEU A 148 34.69 -7.84 1.02
CA LEU A 148 34.46 -6.65 1.86
C LEU A 148 33.83 -5.49 1.09
N GLU A 149 34.26 -5.22 -0.15
CA GLU A 149 33.61 -4.21 -1.00
C GLU A 149 32.16 -4.59 -1.34
N ARG A 150 31.87 -5.88 -1.57
CA ARG A 150 30.49 -6.34 -1.76
C ARG A 150 29.66 -6.22 -0.49
N ALA A 151 30.22 -6.57 0.67
CA ALA A 151 29.59 -6.39 1.96
C ALA A 151 29.27 -4.91 2.24
N ALA A 152 30.24 -4.02 2.05
CA ALA A 152 30.07 -2.57 2.23
C ALA A 152 28.99 -1.98 1.31
N ASN A 153 28.86 -2.48 0.07
CA ASN A 153 27.81 -2.05 -0.85
C ASN A 153 26.42 -2.64 -0.53
N ALA A 154 26.35 -3.84 0.06
CA ALA A 154 25.09 -4.49 0.41
C ALA A 154 24.54 -4.03 1.77
N VAL A 155 25.35 -4.17 2.83
CA VAL A 155 24.96 -3.95 4.23
C VAL A 155 25.64 -2.75 4.89
N GLY A 156 26.63 -2.13 4.25
CA GLY A 156 27.31 -0.95 4.80
C GLY A 156 26.43 0.31 4.92
N LEU A 157 25.21 0.28 4.39
CA LEU A 157 24.16 1.31 4.57
C LEU A 157 23.18 1.00 5.72
N VAL A 158 23.28 -0.16 6.38
CA VAL A 158 22.37 -0.55 7.46
C VAL A 158 22.71 0.24 8.73
N CYS A 159 21.82 1.17 9.11
CA CYS A 159 22.00 2.07 10.25
C CYS A 159 22.39 1.35 11.56
N ASN A 160 21.77 0.21 11.85
CA ASN A 160 22.10 -0.63 13.00
C ASN A 160 22.99 -1.82 12.59
N GLY A 161 24.27 -1.80 12.97
CA GLY A 161 25.23 -2.88 12.73
C GLY A 161 26.11 -2.76 11.48
N GLY A 162 25.81 -1.87 10.53
CA GLY A 162 26.67 -1.66 9.35
C GLY A 162 28.10 -1.23 9.70
N SER A 163 28.30 -0.55 10.83
CA SER A 163 29.60 -0.14 11.37
C SER A 163 30.54 -1.32 11.67
N LEU A 164 30.02 -2.50 12.01
CA LEU A 164 30.83 -3.70 12.28
C LEU A 164 31.62 -4.16 11.03
N LEU A 165 31.00 -4.05 9.85
CA LEU A 165 31.64 -4.43 8.59
C LEU A 165 32.61 -3.36 8.08
N TRP A 166 32.33 -2.10 8.36
CA TRP A 166 33.32 -1.05 8.13
C TRP A 166 34.52 -1.21 9.06
N ALA A 167 34.31 -1.51 10.35
CA ALA A 167 35.39 -1.74 11.32
C ALA A 167 36.31 -2.90 10.88
N THR A 168 35.75 -4.07 10.54
CA THR A 168 36.56 -5.18 10.02
C THR A 168 37.29 -4.82 8.73
N TYR A 169 36.69 -4.05 7.81
CA TYR A 169 37.40 -3.57 6.61
C TYR A 169 38.55 -2.59 6.97
N ARG A 170 38.35 -1.66 7.93
CA ARG A 170 39.39 -0.75 8.43
C ARG A 170 40.54 -1.53 9.08
N GLU A 171 40.25 -2.49 9.96
CA GLU A 171 41.24 -3.33 10.64
C GLU A 171 42.14 -4.06 9.64
N ILE A 172 41.54 -4.74 8.67
CA ILE A 172 42.25 -5.49 7.62
C ILE A 172 43.15 -4.56 6.80
N GLU A 173 42.67 -3.39 6.41
CA GLU A 173 43.48 -2.46 5.61
C GLU A 173 44.54 -1.70 6.43
N ASN A 174 44.33 -1.52 7.74
CA ASN A 174 45.37 -1.06 8.67
C ASN A 174 46.46 -2.12 8.88
N LEU A 175 46.11 -3.41 8.96
CA LEU A 175 47.09 -4.51 9.00
C LEU A 175 47.98 -4.58 7.75
N HIS A 176 47.54 -4.05 6.59
CA HIS A 176 48.42 -3.91 5.43
C HIS A 176 49.30 -2.67 5.46
N ILE A 177 48.97 -1.62 6.22
CA ILE A 177 49.86 -0.47 6.40
C ILE A 177 51.16 -0.94 7.07
N SER A 178 51.07 -1.79 8.10
CA SER A 178 52.24 -2.30 8.83
C SER A 178 53.09 -3.31 8.05
N LEU A 179 52.62 -3.83 6.91
CA LEU A 179 53.44 -4.63 5.98
C LEU A 179 54.34 -3.78 5.07
N HIS A 180 54.12 -2.46 5.01
CA HIS A 180 54.88 -1.55 4.15
C HIS A 180 55.73 -0.59 4.98
N ALA A 181 56.96 -0.35 4.52
CA ALA A 181 57.85 0.62 5.16
C ALA A 181 57.26 2.03 5.10
N GLU A 182 57.30 2.75 6.22
CA GLU A 182 56.80 4.12 6.33
C GLU A 182 57.43 5.04 5.28
N GLY A 183 56.61 5.90 4.67
CA GLY A 183 57.04 6.83 3.62
C GLY A 183 57.19 6.21 2.21
N SER A 184 57.07 4.89 2.03
CA SER A 184 57.03 4.27 0.70
C SER A 184 55.79 4.68 -0.11
N GLU A 185 55.85 4.55 -1.44
CA GLU A 185 54.71 4.88 -2.32
C GLU A 185 53.53 3.92 -2.09
N GLU A 186 53.81 2.67 -1.76
CA GLU A 186 52.83 1.64 -1.40
C GLU A 186 52.14 1.97 -0.08
N TRP A 187 52.90 2.38 0.94
CA TRP A 187 52.39 2.85 2.23
C TRP A 187 51.47 4.08 2.08
N LYS A 188 51.87 5.09 1.27
CA LYS A 188 51.02 6.26 0.98
C LYS A 188 49.71 5.88 0.30
N LYS A 189 49.75 5.00 -0.72
CA LYS A 189 48.54 4.49 -1.40
C LYS A 189 47.61 3.77 -0.43
N GLN A 190 48.17 2.97 0.47
CA GLN A 190 47.41 2.20 1.46
C GLN A 190 46.74 3.12 2.50
N ILE A 191 47.44 4.16 2.98
CA ILE A 191 46.85 5.21 3.85
C ILE A 191 45.71 5.94 3.15
N LEU A 192 45.90 6.36 1.89
CA LEU A 192 44.84 7.01 1.12
C LEU A 192 43.62 6.10 0.92
N LYS A 193 43.82 4.77 0.86
CA LYS A 193 42.73 3.79 0.82
C LYS A 193 41.96 3.73 2.16
N VAL A 194 42.66 3.65 3.29
CA VAL A 194 42.01 3.67 4.63
C VAL A 194 41.28 4.99 4.86
N ALA A 195 41.84 6.12 4.44
CA ALA A 195 41.17 7.41 4.48
C ALA A 195 39.89 7.47 3.61
N ASP A 196 39.87 6.85 2.42
CA ASP A 196 38.64 6.77 1.61
C ASP A 196 37.60 5.82 2.23
N ILE A 197 38.02 4.76 2.94
CA ILE A 197 37.11 3.90 3.73
C ILE A 197 36.46 4.72 4.85
N PHE A 198 37.23 5.42 5.69
CA PHE A 198 36.70 6.33 6.72
C PHE A 198 35.74 7.37 6.11
N LYS A 199 36.10 7.97 4.97
CA LYS A 199 35.27 8.94 4.25
C LYS A 199 33.95 8.35 3.76
N ARG A 200 33.95 7.11 3.26
CA ARG A 200 32.75 6.40 2.81
C ARG A 200 31.84 6.10 4.00
N GLU A 201 32.38 5.50 5.05
CA GLU A 201 31.67 5.17 6.28
C GLU A 201 31.06 6.39 6.98
N LEU A 202 31.88 7.42 7.26
CA LEU A 202 31.42 8.65 7.93
C LEU A 202 30.46 9.49 7.06
N SER A 203 30.31 9.17 5.78
CA SER A 203 29.26 9.74 4.91
C SER A 203 27.91 9.00 4.99
N VAL A 204 27.85 7.88 5.72
CA VAL A 204 26.64 7.08 5.95
C VAL A 204 26.10 7.33 7.36
N PRO A 205 24.78 7.51 7.54
CA PRO A 205 24.17 7.63 8.87
C PRO A 205 24.13 6.25 9.57
N LEU A 206 25.19 5.94 10.32
CA LEU A 206 25.31 4.74 11.14
C LEU A 206 25.16 5.07 12.63
N MET A 207 24.65 4.13 13.41
CA MET A 207 24.66 4.25 14.87
C MET A 207 26.09 4.37 15.40
N GLU A 208 26.27 5.20 16.43
CA GLU A 208 27.56 5.47 17.10
C GLU A 208 28.68 6.03 16.20
N MET A 209 28.33 6.61 15.04
CA MET A 209 29.30 7.23 14.12
C MET A 209 30.18 8.33 14.74
N GLU A 210 29.77 8.91 15.88
CA GLU A 210 30.62 9.77 16.71
C GLU A 210 31.92 9.08 17.17
N ASN A 211 31.86 7.80 17.54
CA ASN A 211 33.01 7.02 18.02
C ASN A 211 34.02 6.84 16.88
N THR A 212 33.55 6.42 15.71
CA THR A 212 34.35 6.30 14.48
C THR A 212 34.96 7.64 14.05
N TYR A 213 34.29 8.76 14.31
CA TYR A 213 34.83 10.09 14.02
C TYR A 213 35.91 10.54 15.03
N MET A 214 35.89 10.02 16.26
CA MET A 214 36.99 10.18 17.22
C MET A 214 38.19 9.31 16.82
N GLU A 215 37.97 8.03 16.48
CA GLU A 215 38.99 7.14 15.91
C GLU A 215 39.68 7.78 14.69
N TRP A 216 38.89 8.36 13.78
CA TRP A 216 39.41 9.09 12.61
C TRP A 216 40.37 10.23 12.99
N LYS A 217 40.04 11.01 14.03
CA LYS A 217 40.89 12.13 14.48
C LYS A 217 42.18 11.65 15.13
N GLU A 218 42.08 10.61 15.96
CA GLU A 218 43.25 10.01 16.61
C GLU A 218 44.17 9.38 15.56
N TRP A 219 43.63 8.64 14.59
CA TRP A 219 44.37 8.08 13.47
C TRP A 219 45.02 9.16 12.60
N LEU A 220 44.29 10.23 12.24
CA LEU A 220 44.83 11.35 11.48
C LEU A 220 46.00 12.04 12.22
N ALA A 221 45.94 12.14 13.54
CA ALA A 221 47.03 12.71 14.35
C ALA A 221 48.31 11.86 14.38
N THR A 222 48.25 10.58 13.99
CA THR A 222 49.45 9.72 13.83
C THR A 222 50.17 9.93 12.49
N LEU A 223 49.54 10.62 11.53
CA LEU A 223 50.05 10.75 10.16
C LEU A 223 50.84 12.05 9.92
N PRO A 224 51.78 12.06 8.96
CA PRO A 224 52.46 13.28 8.55
C PRO A 224 51.49 14.35 8.03
N GLU A 225 51.72 15.61 8.41
CA GLU A 225 50.87 16.74 8.03
C GLU A 225 50.70 16.86 6.50
N GLY A 226 49.46 17.08 6.07
CA GLY A 226 49.12 17.32 4.66
C GLY A 226 48.97 16.07 3.79
N LEU A 227 49.17 14.85 4.32
CA LEU A 227 48.98 13.61 3.55
C LEU A 227 47.50 13.33 3.20
N VAL A 228 46.56 13.77 4.05
CA VAL A 228 45.11 13.63 3.84
C VAL A 228 44.40 14.92 4.22
N ASP A 229 43.45 15.38 3.39
CA ASP A 229 42.57 16.52 3.72
C ASP A 229 41.38 16.04 4.57
N PRO A 230 41.19 16.55 5.82
CA PRO A 230 40.06 16.17 6.65
C PRO A 230 38.71 16.75 6.19
N LYS A 231 38.70 17.87 5.44
CA LYS A 231 37.46 18.62 5.12
C LYS A 231 36.37 17.79 4.42
N PRO A 232 36.66 16.89 3.47
CA PRO A 232 35.63 16.05 2.84
C PRO A 232 34.98 15.08 3.83
N ILE A 233 35.74 14.62 4.82
CA ILE A 233 35.28 13.67 5.85
C ILE A 233 34.45 14.41 6.88
N ASP A 234 34.89 15.57 7.35
CA ASP A 234 34.11 16.44 8.25
C ASP A 234 32.77 16.84 7.63
N TYR A 235 32.75 17.15 6.32
CA TYR A 235 31.52 17.46 5.59
C TYR A 235 30.58 16.24 5.49
N GLY A 236 31.13 15.06 5.19
CA GLY A 236 30.40 13.78 5.16
C GLY A 236 29.74 13.50 6.52
N PHE A 237 30.55 13.53 7.59
CA PHE A 237 30.13 13.30 8.98
C PHE A 237 28.98 14.22 9.39
N ASN A 238 29.12 15.53 9.21
CA ASN A 238 28.08 16.49 9.62
C ASN A 238 26.76 16.30 8.84
N LYS A 239 26.85 15.91 7.56
CA LYS A 239 25.67 15.60 6.74
C LYS A 239 25.00 14.29 7.18
N ALA A 240 25.79 13.25 7.43
CA ALA A 240 25.32 11.94 7.86
C ALA A 240 24.71 11.98 9.27
N LYS A 241 25.36 12.64 10.23
CA LYS A 241 24.83 12.86 11.59
C LYS A 241 23.45 13.51 11.58
N LYS A 242 23.24 14.53 10.74
CA LYS A 242 21.93 15.16 10.57
C LYS A 242 20.87 14.24 9.94
N ALA A 243 21.26 13.30 9.09
CA ALA A 243 20.35 12.27 8.58
C ALA A 243 20.04 11.22 9.67
N LEU A 244 21.04 10.81 10.45
CA LEU A 244 20.90 9.87 11.56
C LEU A 244 19.88 10.36 12.61
N GLU A 245 19.88 11.65 12.95
CA GLU A 245 18.87 12.27 13.82
C GLU A 245 17.42 12.06 13.31
N THR A 246 17.21 11.97 11.99
CA THR A 246 15.90 11.66 11.41
C THR A 246 15.58 10.16 11.36
N TYR A 247 16.59 9.29 11.48
CA TYR A 247 16.43 7.83 11.35
C TYR A 247 16.26 7.16 12.71
N LYS A 248 16.95 7.63 13.76
CA LYS A 248 16.87 7.11 15.14
C LYS A 248 15.44 6.80 15.62
N PRO A 249 14.43 7.69 15.47
CA PRO A 249 13.08 7.38 15.94
C PRO A 249 12.41 6.20 15.24
N PHE A 250 12.77 5.91 13.99
CA PHE A 250 12.27 4.74 13.25
C PHE A 250 13.00 3.47 13.66
N GLU A 251 14.32 3.54 13.86
CA GLU A 251 15.12 2.41 14.35
C GLU A 251 14.65 1.96 15.74
N GLU A 252 14.44 2.90 16.67
CA GLU A 252 13.88 2.64 18.01
C GLU A 252 12.49 1.98 17.94
N GLN A 253 11.61 2.45 17.05
CA GLN A 253 10.29 1.86 16.85
C GLN A 253 10.35 0.42 16.31
N ILE A 254 11.31 0.11 15.43
CA ILE A 254 11.49 -1.23 14.85
C ILE A 254 12.01 -2.24 15.90
N LEU A 255 12.78 -1.79 16.89
CA LEU A 255 13.20 -2.63 18.02
C LEU A 255 12.04 -2.95 18.99
N VAL A 256 11.03 -2.08 19.09
CA VAL A 256 9.91 -2.22 20.03
C VAL A 256 8.68 -2.88 19.41
N SER A 257 8.47 -2.76 18.10
CA SER A 257 7.30 -3.27 17.39
C SER A 257 7.18 -4.80 17.45
N GLN A 258 5.99 -5.30 17.78
CA GLN A 258 5.69 -6.73 17.90
C GLN A 258 4.75 -7.26 16.82
N SER A 259 4.08 -6.38 16.06
CA SER A 259 3.12 -6.78 15.02
C SER A 259 3.59 -6.41 13.61
N ASN A 260 3.24 -7.26 12.63
CA ASN A 260 3.58 -7.03 11.23
C ASN A 260 2.92 -5.76 10.68
N GLU A 261 1.68 -5.44 11.07
CA GLU A 261 0.98 -4.23 10.61
C GLU A 261 1.65 -2.93 11.08
N GLU A 262 2.13 -2.87 12.32
CA GLU A 262 2.90 -1.73 12.83
C GLU A 262 4.23 -1.63 12.09
N LEU A 263 4.95 -2.75 11.96
CA LEU A 263 6.26 -2.83 11.31
C LEU A 263 6.19 -2.38 9.84
N ILE A 264 5.17 -2.82 9.10
CA ILE A 264 4.82 -2.34 7.75
C ILE A 264 4.66 -0.82 7.74
N ASN A 265 3.85 -0.26 8.65
CA ASN A 265 3.60 1.18 8.71
C ASN A 265 4.84 2.00 9.09
N ILE A 266 5.69 1.49 9.99
CA ILE A 266 6.97 2.11 10.36
C ILE A 266 7.89 2.15 9.13
N TYR A 267 8.10 1.02 8.44
CA TYR A 267 8.92 0.97 7.22
C TYR A 267 8.36 1.88 6.10
N LYS A 268 7.04 1.91 5.87
CA LYS A 268 6.41 2.85 4.91
C LYS A 268 6.66 4.32 5.25
N ASN A 269 6.77 4.67 6.54
CA ASN A 269 7.07 6.04 6.96
C ASN A 269 8.57 6.35 6.89
N TYR A 270 9.41 5.37 7.22
CA TYR A 270 10.87 5.46 7.11
C TYR A 270 11.30 5.70 5.65
N VAL A 271 10.80 4.89 4.70
CA VAL A 271 11.07 5.06 3.25
C VAL A 271 10.66 6.45 2.74
N LYS A 272 9.56 7.03 3.26
CA LYS A 272 9.12 8.40 2.90
C LYS A 272 10.00 9.52 3.48
N ALA A 273 10.71 9.26 4.58
CA ALA A 273 11.64 10.22 5.18
C ALA A 273 13.00 10.25 4.44
N VAL A 274 13.39 9.12 3.85
CA VAL A 274 14.65 8.95 3.13
C VAL A 274 14.58 9.51 1.70
N LYS A 275 15.68 10.12 1.25
CA LYS A 275 15.80 10.69 -0.11
C LYS A 275 16.76 9.93 -1.02
N ASP A 276 17.68 9.14 -0.46
CA ASP A 276 18.66 8.39 -1.24
C ASP A 276 18.08 7.05 -1.71
N PRO A 277 18.12 6.73 -3.02
CA PRO A 277 17.55 5.48 -3.52
C PRO A 277 18.25 4.23 -2.98
N SER A 278 19.56 4.26 -2.75
CA SER A 278 20.32 3.11 -2.25
C SER A 278 19.95 2.81 -0.80
N THR A 279 19.79 3.86 0.03
CA THR A 279 19.27 3.71 1.39
C THR A 279 17.82 3.19 1.39
N VAL A 280 16.95 3.64 0.46
CA VAL A 280 15.58 3.10 0.35
C VAL A 280 15.58 1.61 0.02
N ILE A 281 16.40 1.17 -0.96
CA ILE A 281 16.55 -0.25 -1.31
C ILE A 281 17.07 -1.04 -0.10
N CYS A 282 18.07 -0.53 0.61
CA CYS A 282 18.59 -1.15 1.84
C CYS A 282 17.52 -1.31 2.93
N ILE A 283 16.62 -0.34 3.09
CA ILE A 283 15.50 -0.40 4.04
C ILE A 283 14.48 -1.46 3.62
N TYR A 284 14.14 -1.55 2.34
CA TYR A 284 13.26 -2.60 1.83
C TYR A 284 13.87 -3.99 2.00
N GLU A 285 15.14 -4.21 1.63
CA GLU A 285 15.81 -5.50 1.82
C GLU A 285 15.92 -5.91 3.30
N ARG A 286 16.05 -4.94 4.22
CA ARG A 286 15.99 -5.21 5.67
C ARG A 286 14.58 -5.59 6.12
N ALA A 287 13.56 -4.85 5.67
CA ALA A 287 12.16 -5.14 5.95
C ALA A 287 11.74 -6.52 5.41
N ALA A 288 12.29 -6.95 4.27
CA ALA A 288 12.03 -8.26 3.67
C ALA A 288 12.40 -9.44 4.58
N VAL A 289 13.34 -9.28 5.52
CA VAL A 289 13.70 -10.34 6.49
C VAL A 289 12.58 -10.60 7.49
N GLN A 290 11.79 -9.57 7.82
CA GLN A 290 10.71 -9.61 8.82
C GLN A 290 9.33 -9.75 8.18
N LEU A 291 9.16 -9.23 6.95
CA LEU A 291 7.89 -9.17 6.20
C LEU A 291 7.88 -10.10 4.98
N CYS A 292 8.75 -11.11 4.93
CA CYS A 292 8.87 -12.02 3.79
C CYS A 292 7.54 -12.65 3.38
N LEU A 293 6.67 -13.00 4.33
CA LEU A 293 5.37 -13.65 4.05
C LEU A 293 4.22 -12.66 3.78
N VAL A 294 4.48 -11.35 3.63
CA VAL A 294 3.46 -10.32 3.41
C VAL A 294 3.45 -9.84 1.94
N PRO A 295 2.42 -10.18 1.13
CA PRO A 295 2.41 -9.79 -0.28
C PRO A 295 2.35 -8.28 -0.52
N GLU A 296 1.59 -7.52 0.29
CA GLU A 296 1.46 -6.06 0.14
C GLU A 296 2.81 -5.34 0.20
N PHE A 297 3.71 -5.79 1.08
CA PHE A 297 5.07 -5.27 1.22
C PHE A 297 5.87 -5.48 -0.07
N TRP A 298 5.82 -6.68 -0.64
CA TRP A 298 6.51 -6.99 -1.89
C TRP A 298 5.95 -6.23 -3.09
N ILE A 299 4.64 -5.99 -3.15
CA ILE A 299 4.02 -5.19 -4.22
C ILE A 299 4.54 -3.75 -4.17
N GLU A 300 4.61 -3.13 -2.99
CA GLU A 300 5.19 -1.79 -2.84
C GLU A 300 6.68 -1.77 -3.21
N TYR A 301 7.45 -2.78 -2.80
CA TYR A 301 8.87 -2.86 -3.12
C TYR A 301 9.13 -3.05 -4.62
N CYS A 302 8.42 -3.97 -5.27
CA CYS A 302 8.46 -4.17 -6.72
C CYS A 302 8.02 -2.90 -7.47
N SER A 303 7.02 -2.17 -6.95
CA SER A 303 6.56 -0.91 -7.54
C SER A 303 7.61 0.20 -7.45
N TYR A 304 8.39 0.25 -6.37
CA TYR A 304 9.52 1.18 -6.23
C TYR A 304 10.65 0.84 -7.22
N ILE A 305 11.03 -0.43 -7.31
CA ILE A 305 12.14 -0.91 -8.16
C ILE A 305 11.74 -1.07 -9.63
N PHE A 306 10.46 -1.02 -10.02
CA PHE A 306 9.95 -1.24 -11.38
C PHE A 306 10.77 -0.57 -12.51
N LYS A 307 11.32 0.63 -12.28
CA LYS A 307 12.12 1.40 -13.26
C LYS A 307 13.61 1.04 -13.32
N LEU A 308 14.10 0.17 -12.43
CA LEU A 308 15.50 -0.26 -12.30
C LEU A 308 15.80 -1.55 -13.09
N GLY A 309 14.90 -1.95 -13.98
CA GLY A 309 15.15 -3.00 -14.98
C GLY A 309 15.36 -4.38 -14.35
N ASP A 310 16.49 -5.03 -14.62
CA ASP A 310 16.75 -6.41 -14.18
C ASP A 310 16.76 -6.57 -12.64
N GLN A 311 16.97 -5.48 -11.86
CA GLN A 311 16.77 -5.51 -10.40
C GLN A 311 15.31 -5.81 -10.02
N ALA A 312 14.33 -5.30 -10.78
CA ALA A 312 12.91 -5.60 -10.57
C ALA A 312 12.62 -7.09 -10.83
N LEU A 313 13.29 -7.69 -11.81
CA LEU A 313 13.15 -9.13 -12.08
C LEU A 313 13.72 -9.96 -10.92
N SER A 314 14.90 -9.61 -10.39
CA SER A 314 15.47 -10.27 -9.22
C SER A 314 14.55 -10.18 -7.99
N VAL A 315 14.02 -9.00 -7.71
CA VAL A 315 13.15 -8.76 -6.55
C VAL A 315 11.78 -9.41 -6.71
N SER A 316 11.18 -9.39 -7.90
CA SER A 316 9.91 -10.10 -8.15
C SER A 316 10.03 -11.63 -8.05
N SER A 317 11.15 -12.20 -8.50
CA SER A 317 11.46 -13.63 -8.30
C SER A 317 11.66 -13.97 -6.81
N LYS A 318 12.33 -13.10 -6.05
CA LYS A 318 12.49 -13.22 -4.59
C LYS A 318 11.15 -13.10 -3.86
N ALA A 319 10.27 -12.20 -4.30
CA ALA A 319 8.92 -12.05 -3.75
C ALA A 319 8.08 -13.32 -3.97
N LEU A 320 8.15 -13.92 -5.16
CA LEU A 320 7.39 -15.13 -5.49
C LEU A 320 7.94 -16.41 -4.86
N ARG A 321 9.24 -16.50 -4.57
CA ARG A 321 9.78 -17.58 -3.72
C ARG A 321 9.29 -17.51 -2.27
N ASN A 322 8.84 -16.34 -1.81
CA ASN A 322 8.28 -16.16 -0.47
C ASN A 322 6.76 -16.27 -0.43
N CYS A 323 6.07 -15.67 -1.39
CA CYS A 323 4.60 -15.57 -1.45
C CYS A 323 4.03 -16.12 -2.78
N PRO A 324 4.28 -17.40 -3.14
CA PRO A 324 3.83 -17.97 -4.41
C PRO A 324 2.31 -18.01 -4.58
N TRP A 325 1.55 -17.99 -3.48
CA TRP A 325 0.08 -17.95 -3.48
C TRP A 325 -0.51 -16.57 -3.85
N SER A 326 0.30 -15.51 -3.96
CA SER A 326 -0.20 -14.16 -4.26
C SER A 326 -0.35 -13.92 -5.75
N GLU A 327 -1.61 -13.87 -6.20
CA GLU A 327 -1.98 -13.52 -7.58
C GLU A 327 -1.38 -12.16 -8.02
N ASP A 328 -1.45 -11.14 -7.16
CA ASP A 328 -0.93 -9.79 -7.44
C ASP A 328 0.59 -9.78 -7.73
N LEU A 329 1.37 -10.66 -7.08
CA LEU A 329 2.81 -10.73 -7.33
C LEU A 329 3.13 -11.39 -8.68
N TRP A 330 2.34 -12.37 -9.12
CA TRP A 330 2.45 -12.94 -10.47
C TRP A 330 2.05 -11.91 -11.53
N VAL A 331 0.98 -11.15 -11.29
CA VAL A 331 0.59 -10.00 -12.14
C VAL A 331 1.75 -9.01 -12.25
N MET A 332 2.37 -8.63 -11.13
CA MET A 332 3.52 -7.71 -11.12
C MET A 332 4.74 -8.28 -11.86
N LYS A 333 5.07 -9.56 -11.74
CA LYS A 333 6.16 -10.20 -12.52
C LYS A 333 5.86 -10.15 -14.02
N ILE A 334 4.63 -10.43 -14.46
CA ILE A 334 4.25 -10.27 -15.88
C ILE A 334 4.43 -8.82 -16.35
N ARG A 335 4.05 -7.81 -15.56
CA ARG A 335 4.27 -6.38 -15.91
C ARG A 335 5.76 -6.01 -15.99
N ILE A 336 6.60 -6.60 -15.15
CA ILE A 336 8.05 -6.40 -15.18
C ILE A 336 8.67 -7.06 -16.42
N LEU A 337 8.27 -8.28 -16.76
CA LEU A 337 8.71 -8.98 -17.98
C LEU A 337 8.28 -8.24 -19.26
N GLU A 338 7.05 -7.70 -19.27
CA GLU A 338 6.52 -6.83 -20.33
C GLU A 338 7.34 -5.55 -20.45
N HIS A 339 7.65 -4.86 -19.34
CA HIS A 339 8.47 -3.64 -19.35
C HIS A 339 9.91 -3.88 -19.82
N LEU A 340 10.44 -5.08 -19.55
CA LEU A 340 11.78 -5.51 -19.96
C LEU A 340 11.84 -6.10 -21.38
N GLU A 341 10.73 -6.09 -22.13
CA GLU A 341 10.61 -6.65 -23.49
C GLU A 341 11.17 -8.10 -23.59
N LYS A 342 10.95 -8.91 -22.54
CA LYS A 342 11.38 -10.32 -22.54
C LYS A 342 10.52 -11.13 -23.54
N LYS A 343 11.03 -12.30 -23.94
CA LYS A 343 10.39 -13.17 -24.95
C LYS A 343 8.99 -13.64 -24.51
N GLU A 344 8.10 -13.82 -25.49
CA GLU A 344 6.75 -14.36 -25.25
C GLU A 344 6.78 -15.69 -24.48
N ASP A 345 7.68 -16.60 -24.85
CA ASP A 345 7.88 -17.89 -24.17
C ASP A 345 8.08 -17.72 -22.65
N THR A 346 8.95 -16.79 -22.24
CA THR A 346 9.24 -16.53 -20.81
C THR A 346 8.09 -15.87 -20.05
N VAL A 347 7.17 -15.21 -20.75
CA VAL A 347 5.94 -14.66 -20.14
C VAL A 347 4.87 -15.74 -20.03
N MET A 348 4.81 -16.66 -21.00
CA MET A 348 3.94 -17.83 -20.97
C MET A 348 4.34 -18.81 -19.86
N GLU A 349 5.63 -19.14 -19.73
CA GLU A 349 6.18 -19.93 -18.62
C GLU A 349 5.81 -19.31 -17.26
N CYS A 350 6.05 -18.00 -17.09
CA CYS A 350 5.69 -17.28 -15.87
C CYS A 350 4.17 -17.29 -15.58
N PHE A 351 3.32 -17.33 -16.61
CA PHE A 351 1.88 -17.40 -16.45
C PHE A 351 1.42 -18.81 -16.04
N GLU A 352 1.97 -19.86 -16.66
CA GLU A 352 1.69 -21.26 -16.32
C GLU A 352 2.19 -21.62 -14.91
N GLU A 353 3.40 -21.19 -14.54
CA GLU A 353 3.91 -21.24 -13.17
C GLU A 353 2.94 -20.59 -12.18
N GLY A 354 2.47 -19.37 -12.50
CA GLY A 354 1.57 -18.60 -11.65
C GLY A 354 0.22 -19.27 -11.42
N ILE A 355 -0.43 -19.76 -12.48
CA ILE A 355 -1.68 -20.51 -12.37
C ILE A 355 -1.50 -21.79 -11.55
N SER A 356 -0.37 -22.50 -11.70
CA SER A 356 -0.07 -23.67 -10.87
C SER A 356 0.19 -23.31 -9.40
N ALA A 357 0.79 -22.16 -9.11
CA ALA A 357 1.20 -21.75 -7.77
C ALA A 357 0.04 -21.18 -6.92
N ILE A 358 -0.95 -20.53 -7.56
CA ILE A 358 -2.12 -19.97 -6.86
C ILE A 358 -3.27 -20.98 -6.69
N SER A 359 -3.19 -22.16 -7.33
CA SER A 359 -4.19 -23.23 -7.23
C SER A 359 -4.52 -23.54 -5.75
N PRO A 360 -5.80 -23.61 -5.34
CA PRO A 360 -7.01 -23.74 -6.17
C PRO A 360 -7.66 -22.42 -6.62
N LEU A 361 -7.01 -21.26 -6.44
CA LEU A 361 -7.57 -19.98 -6.90
C LEU A 361 -7.65 -19.92 -8.43
N PRO A 362 -8.70 -19.30 -8.98
CA PRO A 362 -8.94 -19.28 -10.43
C PRO A 362 -7.98 -18.35 -11.22
N GLY A 363 -7.33 -17.38 -10.57
CA GLY A 363 -6.38 -16.47 -11.22
C GLY A 363 -7.01 -15.47 -12.19
N LEU A 364 -8.16 -14.87 -11.85
CA LEU A 364 -8.90 -13.96 -12.73
C LEU A 364 -8.08 -12.74 -13.18
N ASP A 365 -7.40 -12.07 -12.26
CA ASP A 365 -6.61 -10.88 -12.52
C ASP A 365 -5.22 -11.25 -13.12
N LEU A 366 -4.71 -12.45 -12.86
CA LEU A 366 -3.56 -13.03 -13.60
C LEU A 366 -3.90 -13.33 -15.06
N TRP A 367 -5.05 -13.94 -15.33
CA TRP A 367 -5.60 -14.13 -16.68
C TRP A 367 -5.77 -12.81 -17.42
N LEU A 368 -6.35 -11.80 -16.76
CA LEU A 368 -6.47 -10.45 -17.32
C LEU A 368 -5.10 -9.84 -17.64
N ALA A 369 -4.11 -9.99 -16.74
CA ALA A 369 -2.77 -9.46 -16.97
C ALA A 369 -2.09 -10.08 -18.20
N TYR A 370 -2.21 -11.40 -18.38
CA TYR A 370 -1.66 -12.12 -19.53
C TYR A 370 -2.41 -11.84 -20.85
N LEU A 371 -3.74 -11.74 -20.82
CA LEU A 371 -4.55 -11.35 -21.98
C LEU A 371 -4.24 -9.91 -22.43
N GLU A 372 -4.05 -9.00 -21.47
CA GLU A 372 -3.61 -7.63 -21.76
C GLU A 372 -2.20 -7.55 -22.33
N TYR A 373 -1.25 -8.31 -21.78
CA TYR A 373 0.11 -8.43 -22.34
C TYR A 373 0.04 -8.93 -23.79
N THR A 374 -0.70 -10.02 -24.02
CA THR A 374 -0.89 -10.60 -25.35
C THR A 374 -1.49 -9.56 -26.31
N HIS A 375 -2.51 -8.80 -25.88
CA HIS A 375 -3.12 -7.75 -26.70
C HIS A 375 -2.15 -6.61 -27.06
N ARG A 376 -1.22 -6.23 -26.16
CA ARG A 376 -0.27 -5.13 -26.40
C ARG A 376 0.99 -5.55 -27.16
N CYS A 377 1.49 -6.77 -26.93
CA CYS A 377 2.79 -7.23 -27.45
C CYS A 377 2.64 -8.25 -28.58
N VAL A 378 1.67 -9.17 -28.48
CA VAL A 378 1.50 -10.30 -29.39
C VAL A 378 0.40 -9.96 -30.40
N GLY A 379 0.76 -9.17 -31.42
CA GLY A 379 -0.15 -8.59 -32.42
C GLY A 379 -0.92 -9.56 -33.34
N SER A 380 -1.07 -10.84 -32.97
CA SER A 380 -1.88 -11.84 -33.68
C SER A 380 -3.32 -11.86 -33.13
N PRO A 381 -4.31 -11.34 -33.87
CA PRO A 381 -5.69 -11.29 -33.38
C PRO A 381 -6.28 -12.69 -33.18
N GLU A 382 -6.02 -13.64 -34.08
CA GLU A 382 -6.53 -15.01 -33.99
C GLU A 382 -6.01 -15.76 -32.75
N LYS A 383 -4.76 -15.52 -32.35
CA LYS A 383 -4.16 -16.14 -31.15
C LYS A 383 -4.82 -15.56 -29.90
N LEU A 384 -4.98 -14.25 -29.84
CA LEU A 384 -5.64 -13.57 -28.72
C LEU A 384 -7.10 -14.01 -28.56
N ASP A 385 -7.84 -14.15 -29.66
CA ASP A 385 -9.26 -14.49 -29.62
C ASP A 385 -9.46 -15.95 -29.16
N LYS A 386 -8.54 -16.87 -29.53
CA LYS A 386 -8.49 -18.23 -28.96
C LYS A 386 -8.21 -18.19 -27.46
N LEU A 387 -7.23 -17.42 -27.02
CA LEU A 387 -6.89 -17.27 -25.59
C LEU A 387 -8.05 -16.69 -24.76
N PHE A 388 -8.77 -15.69 -25.27
CA PHE A 388 -9.98 -15.18 -24.60
C PHE A 388 -11.05 -16.25 -24.41
N ASN A 389 -11.31 -17.06 -25.44
CA ASN A 389 -12.27 -18.15 -25.34
C ASN A 389 -11.81 -19.24 -24.34
N THR A 390 -10.51 -19.59 -24.33
CA THR A 390 -9.93 -20.51 -23.35
C THR A 390 -10.08 -20.00 -21.92
N ALA A 391 -9.76 -18.73 -21.66
CA ALA A 391 -9.89 -18.11 -20.35
C ALA A 391 -11.35 -18.12 -19.85
N ILE A 392 -12.30 -17.75 -20.72
CA ILE A 392 -13.74 -17.77 -20.41
C ILE A 392 -14.22 -19.21 -20.11
N GLN A 393 -13.71 -20.22 -20.82
CA GLN A 393 -14.07 -21.61 -20.59
C GLN A 393 -13.51 -22.15 -19.27
N GLN A 394 -12.26 -21.82 -18.91
CA GLN A 394 -11.61 -22.32 -17.70
C GLN A 394 -12.11 -21.64 -16.43
N LEU A 395 -12.27 -20.31 -16.44
CA LEU A 395 -12.77 -19.57 -15.29
C LEU A 395 -14.28 -19.79 -15.07
N GLY A 396 -15.04 -19.96 -16.15
CA GLY A 396 -16.50 -20.04 -16.09
C GLY A 396 -17.12 -18.74 -15.57
N PHE A 397 -18.33 -18.83 -15.01
CA PHE A 397 -19.03 -17.66 -14.46
C PHE A 397 -18.81 -17.45 -12.96
N GLU A 398 -18.62 -18.54 -12.22
CA GLU A 398 -18.48 -18.51 -10.76
C GLU A 398 -17.23 -17.74 -10.35
N ASN A 399 -16.16 -17.85 -11.13
CA ASN A 399 -14.90 -17.13 -10.92
C ASN A 399 -14.80 -15.77 -11.64
N ASP A 400 -15.76 -15.40 -12.49
CA ASP A 400 -15.87 -14.04 -13.07
C ASP A 400 -17.33 -13.53 -13.08
N PRO A 401 -17.92 -13.22 -11.89
CA PRO A 401 -19.32 -12.80 -11.80
C PRO A 401 -19.63 -11.51 -12.57
N GLN A 402 -18.64 -10.61 -12.69
CA GLN A 402 -18.75 -9.35 -13.43
C GLN A 402 -18.39 -9.48 -14.92
N CYS A 403 -18.02 -10.69 -15.37
CA CYS A 403 -17.58 -10.97 -16.73
C CYS A 403 -16.47 -10.00 -17.21
N LYS A 404 -15.52 -9.64 -16.33
CA LYS A 404 -14.37 -8.75 -16.62
C LYS A 404 -13.69 -9.13 -17.94
N ILE A 405 -13.40 -10.42 -18.14
CA ILE A 405 -12.69 -10.91 -19.34
C ILE A 405 -13.56 -10.78 -20.59
N SER A 406 -14.84 -11.18 -20.52
CA SER A 406 -15.76 -11.07 -21.65
C SER A 406 -16.03 -9.61 -22.04
N ARG A 407 -16.05 -8.68 -21.06
CA ARG A 407 -16.15 -7.23 -21.28
C ARG A 407 -14.92 -6.69 -22.00
N LEU A 408 -13.71 -7.07 -21.55
CA LEU A 408 -12.46 -6.70 -22.22
C LEU A 408 -12.43 -7.24 -23.67
N PHE A 409 -12.77 -8.51 -23.87
CA PHE A 409 -12.81 -9.14 -25.20
C PHE A 409 -13.78 -8.42 -26.14
N CYS A 410 -14.99 -8.09 -25.67
CA CYS A 410 -15.97 -7.34 -26.45
C CYS A 410 -15.48 -5.95 -26.85
N ARG A 411 -14.78 -5.22 -25.95
CA ARG A 411 -14.21 -3.90 -26.28
C ARG A 411 -13.13 -3.99 -27.37
N ILE A 412 -12.28 -5.02 -27.31
CA ILE A 412 -11.22 -5.27 -28.31
C ILE A 412 -11.83 -5.61 -29.67
N LEU A 413 -12.81 -6.52 -29.72
CA LEU A 413 -13.51 -6.89 -30.97
C LEU A 413 -14.27 -5.70 -31.57
N ALA A 414 -14.96 -4.90 -30.76
CA ALA A 414 -15.64 -3.69 -31.22
C ALA A 414 -14.65 -2.67 -31.81
N HIS A 415 -13.48 -2.48 -31.18
CA HIS A 415 -12.43 -1.60 -31.70
C HIS A 415 -11.82 -2.10 -33.03
N ARG A 416 -11.75 -3.43 -33.24
CA ARG A 416 -11.35 -4.04 -34.52
C ARG A 416 -12.42 -3.95 -35.62
N GLY A 417 -13.67 -3.64 -35.25
CA GLY A 417 -14.82 -3.57 -36.17
C GLY A 417 -15.70 -4.83 -36.19
N ASP A 418 -15.36 -5.88 -35.43
CA ASP A 418 -16.07 -7.17 -35.37
C ASP A 418 -17.33 -7.10 -34.48
N MET A 419 -18.17 -6.10 -34.73
CA MET A 419 -19.32 -5.78 -33.90
C MET A 419 -20.37 -6.91 -33.85
N LYS A 420 -20.36 -7.85 -34.81
CA LYS A 420 -21.22 -9.05 -34.80
C LYS A 420 -20.84 -10.01 -33.66
N GLU A 421 -19.55 -10.28 -33.47
CA GLU A 421 -19.09 -11.16 -32.38
C GLU A 421 -19.11 -10.44 -31.04
N ALA A 422 -18.77 -9.14 -31.01
CA ALA A 422 -18.93 -8.29 -29.84
C ALA A 422 -20.37 -8.33 -29.28
N ARG A 423 -21.39 -8.20 -30.15
CA ARG A 423 -22.82 -8.32 -29.79
C ARG A 423 -23.18 -9.70 -29.25
N LYS A 424 -22.63 -10.79 -29.79
CA LYS A 424 -22.87 -12.16 -29.28
C LYS A 424 -22.32 -12.33 -27.86
N ILE A 425 -21.07 -11.91 -27.64
CA ILE A 425 -20.41 -11.98 -26.33
C ILE A 425 -21.18 -11.13 -25.31
N TYR A 426 -21.54 -9.89 -25.65
CA TYR A 426 -22.34 -9.05 -24.76
C TYR A 426 -23.76 -9.59 -24.53
N GLY A 427 -24.34 -10.26 -25.52
CA GLY A 427 -25.57 -11.03 -25.38
C GLY A 427 -25.47 -12.15 -24.33
N HIS A 428 -24.34 -12.86 -24.28
CA HIS A 428 -24.06 -13.87 -23.26
C HIS A 428 -23.81 -13.27 -21.86
N ILE A 429 -23.16 -12.09 -21.78
CA ILE A 429 -23.03 -11.34 -20.51
C ILE A 429 -24.42 -10.98 -19.96
N LEU A 430 -25.31 -10.46 -20.82
CA LEU A 430 -26.66 -10.01 -20.46
C LEU A 430 -27.72 -11.12 -20.39
N SER A 431 -27.41 -12.36 -20.80
CA SER A 431 -28.31 -13.51 -20.59
C SER A 431 -28.34 -13.97 -19.13
N LYS A 432 -27.32 -13.61 -18.33
CA LYS A 432 -27.20 -13.96 -16.91
C LYS A 432 -28.00 -12.96 -16.07
N SER A 433 -28.83 -13.47 -15.15
CA SER A 433 -29.82 -12.68 -14.40
C SER A 433 -29.20 -11.56 -13.56
N THR A 434 -28.08 -11.83 -12.90
CA THR A 434 -27.33 -10.86 -12.08
C THR A 434 -26.90 -9.62 -12.88
N ASN A 435 -26.30 -9.83 -14.05
CA ASN A 435 -25.77 -8.75 -14.89
C ASN A 435 -26.86 -8.04 -15.69
N LYS A 436 -27.96 -8.74 -16.02
CA LYS A 436 -29.11 -8.17 -16.72
C LYS A 436 -29.82 -7.05 -15.94
N GLY A 437 -29.83 -7.12 -14.61
CA GLY A 437 -30.47 -6.13 -13.74
C GLY A 437 -29.67 -4.84 -13.52
N LEU A 438 -28.37 -4.82 -13.85
CA LEU A 438 -27.45 -3.72 -13.52
C LEU A 438 -27.40 -2.64 -14.62
N ALA A 439 -27.73 -1.39 -14.27
CA ALA A 439 -27.65 -0.24 -15.18
C ALA A 439 -26.24 -0.04 -15.76
N SER A 440 -25.19 -0.31 -14.96
CA SER A 440 -23.79 -0.18 -15.37
C SER A 440 -23.44 -1.07 -16.58
N MET A 441 -23.93 -2.32 -16.60
CA MET A 441 -23.70 -3.27 -17.70
C MET A 441 -24.40 -2.83 -18.99
N TRP A 442 -25.58 -2.20 -18.89
CA TRP A 442 -26.28 -1.67 -20.07
C TRP A 442 -25.69 -0.35 -20.58
N LEU A 443 -25.22 0.53 -19.69
CA LEU A 443 -24.53 1.77 -20.07
C LEU A 443 -23.22 1.49 -20.80
N GLU A 444 -22.45 0.49 -20.34
CA GLU A 444 -21.23 0.06 -21.05
C GLU A 444 -21.57 -0.46 -22.46
N TYR A 445 -22.60 -1.32 -22.59
CA TYR A 445 -23.01 -1.83 -23.91
C TYR A 445 -23.45 -0.70 -24.87
N ALA A 446 -24.25 0.24 -24.35
CA ALA A 446 -24.68 1.41 -25.09
C ALA A 446 -23.49 2.31 -25.50
N ASN A 447 -22.46 2.43 -24.67
CA ASN A 447 -21.24 3.16 -25.03
C ASN A 447 -20.44 2.46 -26.14
N ILE A 448 -20.35 1.13 -26.13
CA ILE A 448 -19.68 0.37 -27.21
C ILE A 448 -20.45 0.53 -28.54
N GLU A 449 -21.78 0.36 -28.54
CA GLU A 449 -22.63 0.60 -29.72
C GLU A 449 -22.60 2.07 -30.17
N ARG A 450 -22.41 3.03 -29.26
CA ARG A 450 -22.25 4.45 -29.62
C ARG A 450 -20.94 4.75 -30.34
N GLN A 451 -19.85 4.05 -29.97
CA GLN A 451 -18.51 4.31 -30.52
C GLN A 451 -18.27 3.55 -31.84
N TYR A 452 -18.70 2.29 -31.93
CA TYR A 452 -18.37 1.38 -33.05
C TYR A 452 -19.59 0.76 -33.73
N GLY A 453 -20.79 1.02 -33.22
CA GLY A 453 -22.04 0.41 -33.65
C GLY A 453 -22.89 1.29 -34.56
N GLU A 454 -24.16 0.91 -34.68
CA GLU A 454 -25.14 1.63 -35.51
C GLU A 454 -26.18 2.33 -34.63
N GLN A 455 -26.62 3.52 -35.05
CA GLN A 455 -27.63 4.31 -34.33
C GLN A 455 -28.93 3.53 -34.05
N HIS A 456 -29.36 2.67 -34.99
CA HIS A 456 -30.52 1.82 -34.80
C HIS A 456 -30.34 0.82 -33.66
N ASN A 457 -29.20 0.11 -33.64
CA ASN A 457 -28.90 -0.89 -32.61
C ASN A 457 -28.75 -0.23 -31.24
N LEU A 458 -28.11 0.94 -31.15
CA LEU A 458 -28.03 1.72 -29.91
C LEU A 458 -29.41 2.06 -29.33
N ARG A 459 -30.37 2.48 -30.17
CA ARG A 459 -31.76 2.73 -29.75
C ARG A 459 -32.48 1.47 -29.25
N VAL A 460 -32.20 0.32 -29.87
CA VAL A 460 -32.69 -0.99 -29.42
C VAL A 460 -32.06 -1.39 -28.08
N VAL A 461 -30.78 -1.09 -27.86
CA VAL A 461 -30.10 -1.32 -26.57
C VAL A 461 -30.73 -0.51 -25.45
N PHE A 462 -30.95 0.80 -25.62
CA PHE A 462 -31.60 1.62 -24.60
C PHE A 462 -33.02 1.14 -24.26
N GLN A 463 -33.81 0.74 -25.26
CA GLN A 463 -35.15 0.19 -25.04
C GLN A 463 -35.14 -1.15 -24.31
N ARG A 464 -34.18 -2.03 -24.61
CA ARG A 464 -33.98 -3.29 -23.88
C ARG A 464 -33.51 -3.05 -22.45
N ALA A 465 -32.62 -2.09 -22.23
CA ALA A 465 -32.11 -1.71 -20.92
C ALA A 465 -33.23 -1.22 -19.99
N LEU A 466 -34.09 -0.30 -20.44
CA LEU A 466 -35.20 0.22 -19.63
C LEU A 466 -36.18 -0.86 -19.14
N ASN A 467 -36.33 -1.95 -19.88
CA ASN A 467 -37.20 -3.07 -19.53
C ASN A 467 -36.50 -4.16 -18.71
N ALA A 468 -35.17 -4.06 -18.51
CA ALA A 468 -34.35 -5.10 -17.88
C ALA A 468 -33.65 -4.64 -16.59
N VAL A 469 -33.31 -3.35 -16.51
CA VAL A 469 -32.63 -2.73 -15.37
C VAL A 469 -33.54 -2.66 -14.15
N GLN A 470 -32.99 -3.02 -12.99
CA GLN A 470 -33.70 -3.07 -11.71
C GLN A 470 -33.09 -2.13 -10.65
N ASP A 471 -31.80 -1.77 -10.77
CA ASP A 471 -31.08 -0.96 -9.78
C ASP A 471 -31.31 0.56 -9.96
N TRP A 472 -30.98 1.12 -11.13
CA TRP A 472 -31.04 2.56 -11.37
C TRP A 472 -31.49 2.93 -12.81
N PRO A 473 -32.78 2.68 -13.15
CA PRO A 473 -33.32 2.97 -14.49
C PRO A 473 -33.17 4.43 -14.93
N GLN A 474 -33.13 5.38 -13.98
CA GLN A 474 -33.02 6.81 -14.28
C GLN A 474 -31.72 7.16 -15.04
N SER A 475 -30.60 6.48 -14.80
CA SER A 475 -29.35 6.72 -15.54
C SER A 475 -29.46 6.30 -17.00
N ILE A 476 -30.22 5.25 -17.31
CA ILE A 476 -30.52 4.83 -18.69
C ILE A 476 -31.43 5.87 -19.37
N ILE A 477 -32.43 6.38 -18.65
CA ILE A 477 -33.33 7.44 -19.14
C ILE A 477 -32.53 8.70 -19.49
N ASP A 478 -31.71 9.18 -18.56
CA ASP A 478 -30.95 10.43 -18.73
C ASP A 478 -29.96 10.31 -19.90
N GLU A 479 -29.26 9.17 -20.02
CA GLU A 479 -28.29 8.93 -21.08
C GLU A 479 -28.93 8.76 -22.47
N TRP A 480 -30.09 8.10 -22.56
CA TRP A 480 -30.82 7.97 -23.83
C TRP A 480 -31.44 9.31 -24.26
N VAL A 481 -32.03 10.06 -23.33
CA VAL A 481 -32.57 11.40 -23.60
C VAL A 481 -31.47 12.36 -24.04
N ASN A 482 -30.29 12.31 -23.43
CA ASN A 482 -29.14 13.10 -23.88
C ASN A 482 -28.68 12.69 -25.29
N TYR A 483 -28.61 11.38 -25.58
CA TYR A 483 -28.28 10.90 -26.93
C TYR A 483 -29.24 11.42 -28.00
N GLU A 484 -30.56 11.27 -27.82
CA GLU A 484 -31.54 11.74 -28.83
C GLU A 484 -31.58 13.26 -28.94
N ARG A 485 -31.29 14.02 -27.87
CA ARG A 485 -31.14 15.49 -27.92
C ARG A 485 -29.97 15.94 -28.79
N HIS A 486 -28.90 15.14 -28.89
CA HIS A 486 -27.70 15.47 -29.66
C HIS A 486 -27.71 14.91 -31.08
N MET A 487 -28.24 13.69 -31.27
CA MET A 487 -28.12 12.92 -32.51
C MET A 487 -29.48 12.48 -33.13
N GLY A 488 -30.58 12.68 -32.42
CA GLY A 488 -31.91 12.24 -32.83
C GLY A 488 -32.73 13.31 -33.54
N THR A 489 -33.81 12.89 -34.20
CA THR A 489 -34.83 13.83 -34.70
C THR A 489 -35.76 14.26 -33.56
N LEU A 490 -36.53 15.34 -33.75
CA LEU A 490 -37.56 15.74 -32.78
C LEU A 490 -38.59 14.63 -32.55
N GLU A 491 -38.89 13.83 -33.57
CA GLU A 491 -39.80 12.69 -33.45
C GLU A 491 -39.21 11.57 -32.58
N ASP A 492 -37.90 11.28 -32.72
CA ASP A 492 -37.19 10.32 -31.87
C ASP A 492 -37.10 10.79 -30.41
N VAL A 493 -36.83 12.07 -30.19
CA VAL A 493 -36.84 12.69 -28.85
C VAL A 493 -38.22 12.58 -28.20
N MET A 494 -39.30 12.81 -28.94
CA MET A 494 -40.66 12.67 -28.43
C MET A 494 -41.00 11.21 -28.09
N LYS A 495 -40.66 10.26 -28.97
CA LYS A 495 -40.82 8.81 -28.72
C LYS A 495 -40.01 8.32 -27.53
N CYS A 496 -38.78 8.81 -27.36
CA CYS A 496 -37.93 8.53 -26.20
C CYS A 496 -38.58 9.05 -24.91
N LEU A 497 -38.97 10.33 -24.87
CA LEU A 497 -39.60 10.96 -23.69
C LEU A 497 -40.96 10.34 -23.33
N GLU A 498 -41.69 9.76 -24.29
CA GLU A 498 -42.90 8.99 -24.03
C GLU A 498 -42.59 7.65 -23.36
N LYS A 499 -41.69 6.84 -23.94
CA LYS A 499 -41.27 5.54 -23.37
C LYS A 499 -40.65 5.70 -21.98
N CYS A 500 -39.77 6.69 -21.79
CA CYS A 500 -39.18 6.99 -20.50
C CYS A 500 -40.23 7.41 -19.45
N ARG A 501 -41.31 8.11 -19.83
CA ARG A 501 -42.41 8.46 -18.91
C ARG A 501 -43.25 7.26 -18.51
N GLN A 502 -43.57 6.37 -19.46
CA GLN A 502 -44.30 5.12 -19.18
C GLN A 502 -43.55 4.27 -18.14
N VAL A 503 -42.25 4.04 -18.39
CA VAL A 503 -41.38 3.23 -17.52
C VAL A 503 -41.15 3.87 -16.14
N ASN A 504 -40.88 5.18 -16.08
CA ASN A 504 -40.70 5.90 -14.81
C ASN A 504 -42.00 5.94 -13.96
N GLY A 505 -43.16 5.99 -14.63
CA GLY A 505 -44.47 5.82 -13.96
C GLY A 505 -44.59 4.45 -13.27
N THR A 506 -44.29 3.36 -13.99
CA THR A 506 -44.33 2.00 -13.40
C THR A 506 -43.32 1.80 -12.27
N PHE A 507 -42.10 2.35 -12.38
CA PHE A 507 -41.10 2.24 -11.31
C PHE A 507 -41.50 3.00 -10.04
N LYS A 508 -42.05 4.22 -10.16
CA LYS A 508 -42.58 4.96 -9.00
C LYS A 508 -43.72 4.21 -8.31
N GLN A 509 -44.59 3.58 -9.08
CA GLN A 509 -45.72 2.82 -8.54
C GLN A 509 -45.26 1.53 -7.85
N ASN A 510 -44.25 0.84 -8.39
CA ASN A 510 -43.66 -0.34 -7.75
C ASN A 510 -42.89 0.02 -6.46
N TYR A 511 -42.10 1.09 -6.47
CA TYR A 511 -41.38 1.59 -5.29
C TYR A 511 -42.32 1.88 -4.13
N LEU A 512 -43.42 2.60 -4.38
CA LEU A 512 -44.45 2.88 -3.36
C LEU A 512 -45.13 1.61 -2.82
N VAL A 513 -45.26 0.56 -3.64
CA VAL A 513 -45.84 -0.73 -3.22
C VAL A 513 -44.84 -1.57 -2.41
N GLU A 514 -43.55 -1.51 -2.70
CA GLU A 514 -42.50 -2.16 -1.90
C GLU A 514 -42.28 -1.45 -0.57
N GLU A 515 -42.31 -0.13 -0.55
CA GLU A 515 -42.24 0.70 0.67
C GLU A 515 -43.44 0.39 1.60
N ALA A 516 -44.64 0.25 1.04
CA ALA A 516 -45.84 -0.17 1.80
C ALA A 516 -45.76 -1.61 2.33
N LYS A 517 -45.21 -2.57 1.55
CA LYS A 517 -44.99 -3.96 2.01
C LYS A 517 -43.94 -4.05 3.11
N SER A 518 -42.89 -3.23 3.03
CA SER A 518 -41.82 -3.19 4.03
C SER A 518 -42.32 -2.64 5.37
N GLN A 519 -43.30 -1.72 5.34
CA GLN A 519 -43.96 -1.20 6.54
C GLN A 519 -44.97 -2.20 7.16
N GLN A 520 -45.58 -3.10 6.37
CA GLN A 520 -46.51 -4.12 6.89
C GLN A 520 -45.83 -5.33 7.55
N ASN A 521 -44.53 -5.56 7.31
CA ASN A 521 -43.77 -6.67 7.93
C ASN A 521 -43.06 -6.29 9.25
N GLN A 522 -43.42 -5.16 9.88
CA GLN A 522 -42.89 -4.73 11.18
C GLN A 522 -43.98 -4.61 12.26
N GLU A 523 -44.72 -5.70 12.52
CA GLU A 523 -45.43 -5.90 13.80
C GLU A 523 -45.03 -7.24 14.45
N PRO A 524 -44.90 -7.33 15.79
CA PRO A 524 -44.35 -8.52 16.44
C PRO A 524 -45.38 -9.65 16.57
N SER A 525 -44.91 -10.88 16.36
CA SER A 525 -45.70 -12.09 16.59
C SER A 525 -46.08 -12.28 18.06
N THR A 526 -47.37 -12.41 18.36
CA THR A 526 -47.83 -13.13 19.56
C THR A 526 -48.79 -14.26 19.18
N SER A 527 -48.43 -15.47 19.59
CA SER A 527 -49.13 -16.70 19.27
C SER A 527 -50.43 -16.89 20.09
N LYS A 528 -51.50 -17.36 19.45
CA LYS A 528 -52.41 -18.36 20.05
C LYS A 528 -53.26 -19.11 19.00
N VAL A 529 -53.70 -20.30 19.38
CA VAL A 529 -54.21 -21.36 18.50
C VAL A 529 -55.74 -21.42 18.55
N LYS A 530 -56.42 -21.57 17.40
CA LYS A 530 -57.40 -22.65 17.08
C LYS A 530 -58.44 -22.33 15.98
N GLN A 531 -58.65 -23.37 15.16
CA GLN A 531 -59.91 -23.84 14.56
C GLN A 531 -60.55 -23.20 13.31
N HIS A 532 -61.00 -24.12 12.45
CA HIS A 532 -61.76 -23.97 11.20
C HIS A 532 -63.07 -23.18 11.33
N SER A 533 -63.49 -22.55 10.22
CA SER A 533 -64.76 -22.89 9.53
C SER A 533 -64.86 -22.23 8.14
N GLU A 534 -65.80 -22.72 7.32
CA GLU A 534 -65.99 -22.40 5.89
C GLU A 534 -66.80 -21.10 5.66
N GLY A 535 -66.72 -20.47 4.47
CA GLY A 535 -67.47 -19.21 4.24
C GLY A 535 -67.52 -18.61 2.82
N LYS A 536 -68.02 -19.35 1.83
CA LYS A 536 -68.50 -18.94 0.48
C LYS A 536 -68.81 -17.43 0.19
N LYS A 537 -68.37 -16.97 -1.01
CA LYS A 537 -69.12 -16.13 -2.01
C LYS A 537 -69.49 -14.68 -1.60
N ARG A 538 -69.78 -13.68 -2.46
CA ARG A 538 -69.82 -13.38 -3.92
C ARG A 538 -69.69 -11.82 -4.01
N LYS A 539 -68.90 -11.20 -4.90
CA LYS A 539 -69.18 -10.78 -6.30
C LYS A 539 -70.39 -9.84 -6.52
N MET A 540 -70.22 -8.88 -7.46
CA MET A 540 -71.16 -7.91 -8.06
C MET A 540 -71.53 -6.66 -7.24
N ASP A 541 -71.93 -5.53 -7.84
CA ASP A 541 -71.47 -4.83 -9.07
C ASP A 541 -72.22 -3.48 -9.22
N SER A 542 -71.54 -2.48 -9.79
CA SER A 542 -72.08 -1.46 -10.73
C SER A 542 -73.08 -0.34 -10.30
N LEU A 543 -72.81 0.87 -10.86
CA LEU A 543 -73.74 1.94 -11.33
C LEU A 543 -74.48 2.80 -10.27
N GLU A 544 -74.15 4.10 -10.15
CA GLU A 544 -74.79 5.28 -10.82
C GLU A 544 -76.11 5.76 -10.17
N SER A 545 -76.46 7.05 -10.09
CA SER A 545 -75.76 8.33 -10.36
C SER A 545 -76.50 9.53 -9.70
N ASN A 546 -75.85 10.70 -9.65
CA ASN A 546 -76.42 12.06 -9.59
C ASN A 546 -77.50 12.44 -8.54
N SER A 547 -77.18 13.42 -7.68
CA SER A 547 -77.38 14.85 -8.03
C SER A 547 -77.26 15.83 -6.84
N LYS A 548 -76.50 16.93 -7.03
CA LYS A 548 -77.05 18.32 -6.97
C LYS A 548 -76.00 19.39 -7.30
N PHE A 549 -76.43 20.31 -8.17
CA PHE A 549 -75.83 21.61 -8.49
C PHE A 549 -75.51 22.42 -7.21
N LYS A 550 -74.49 23.30 -7.18
CA LYS A 550 -74.42 24.53 -7.99
C LYS A 550 -72.99 25.06 -8.21
N ARG A 551 -72.89 25.99 -9.16
CA ARG A 551 -71.69 26.45 -9.92
C ARG A 551 -71.29 27.89 -9.52
N LEU A 552 -70.05 28.29 -9.86
CA LEU A 552 -69.50 29.65 -10.14
C LEU A 552 -68.07 29.76 -9.55
N LYS A 553 -66.98 30.09 -10.26
CA LYS A 553 -66.67 30.36 -11.70
C LYS A 553 -65.29 29.70 -11.98
N GLU A 554 -64.92 29.12 -13.13
CA GLU A 554 -64.79 29.68 -14.50
C GLU A 554 -63.89 30.94 -14.53
N GLU A 555 -62.78 31.04 -15.28
CA GLU A 555 -62.46 30.47 -16.61
C GLU A 555 -60.94 30.25 -16.84
N HIS A 556 -60.60 29.28 -17.71
CA HIS A 556 -59.35 29.20 -18.51
C HIS A 556 -59.57 29.98 -19.86
N PRO A 557 -58.70 30.04 -20.91
CA PRO A 557 -57.44 29.30 -21.17
C PRO A 557 -56.29 29.96 -22.01
N LYS A 558 -55.17 29.21 -22.12
CA LYS A 558 -54.24 29.04 -23.29
C LYS A 558 -53.31 30.16 -23.82
N LYS A 559 -52.01 29.77 -23.90
CA LYS A 559 -50.91 30.26 -24.79
C LYS A 559 -50.40 31.68 -24.50
N GLU A 560 -49.14 32.06 -24.73
CA GLU A 560 -48.10 31.51 -25.63
C GLU A 560 -46.65 31.67 -25.07
N THR A 561 -45.64 31.22 -25.82
CA THR A 561 -44.23 31.08 -25.37
C THR A 561 -43.41 32.38 -25.28
N LYS A 562 -42.64 32.55 -24.18
CA LYS A 562 -41.27 33.12 -24.20
C LYS A 562 -40.39 32.44 -23.13
N LYS A 563 -39.09 32.25 -23.41
CA LYS A 563 -38.10 31.79 -22.42
C LYS A 563 -37.88 32.91 -21.38
N PRO A 564 -37.90 32.64 -20.06
CA PRO A 564 -37.17 33.48 -19.14
C PRO A 564 -35.68 33.17 -19.29
N GLU A 565 -34.89 34.22 -19.50
CA GLU A 565 -33.43 34.14 -19.50
C GLU A 565 -32.92 33.64 -18.15
N ILE A 566 -31.71 33.06 -18.15
CA ILE A 566 -30.96 32.91 -16.91
C ILE A 566 -30.61 34.34 -16.48
N GLN A 567 -31.45 34.92 -15.62
CA GLN A 567 -31.10 36.12 -14.90
C GLN A 567 -29.92 35.75 -13.99
N ASN A 568 -28.72 36.07 -14.47
CA ASN A 568 -27.60 36.35 -13.59
C ASN A 568 -28.06 37.44 -12.64
N LYS A 569 -28.58 37.05 -11.47
CA LYS A 569 -28.86 38.00 -10.39
C LYS A 569 -27.54 38.67 -10.08
N ILE A 570 -27.49 39.95 -10.41
CA ILE A 570 -26.41 40.88 -10.09
C ILE A 570 -26.01 40.60 -8.64
N PRO A 571 -24.71 40.49 -8.29
CA PRO A 571 -24.29 40.41 -6.90
C PRO A 571 -24.83 41.67 -6.20
N VAL A 572 -25.85 41.48 -5.37
CA VAL A 572 -26.35 42.57 -4.51
C VAL A 572 -25.16 42.98 -3.65
N ASP A 573 -24.86 44.27 -3.60
CA ASP A 573 -23.69 44.78 -2.92
C ASP A 573 -23.85 44.57 -1.40
N ARG A 574 -23.29 43.47 -0.89
CA ARG A 574 -23.47 43.01 0.49
C ARG A 574 -22.58 43.84 1.40
N ASN A 575 -23.11 44.97 1.83
CA ASN A 575 -22.43 45.86 2.78
C ASN A 575 -22.07 45.07 4.06
N PRO A 576 -20.77 44.87 4.39
CA PRO A 576 -20.35 43.94 5.43
C PRO A 576 -20.75 44.38 6.84
N LYS A 577 -21.12 45.66 7.03
CA LYS A 577 -21.54 46.20 8.33
C LYS A 577 -22.99 45.89 8.72
N THR A 578 -23.86 45.61 7.75
CA THR A 578 -25.30 45.38 7.98
C THR A 578 -25.75 43.96 7.65
N THR A 579 -24.81 43.05 7.39
CA THR A 579 -25.11 41.68 6.96
C THR A 579 -24.31 40.65 7.74
N VAL A 580 -24.98 39.57 8.17
CA VAL A 580 -24.46 38.51 9.04
C VAL A 580 -24.46 37.18 8.29
N PHE A 581 -23.40 36.40 8.48
CA PHE A 581 -23.27 35.03 7.98
C PHE A 581 -23.79 34.04 9.02
N VAL A 582 -24.72 33.19 8.61
CA VAL A 582 -25.34 32.16 9.45
C VAL A 582 -24.99 30.78 8.89
N SER A 583 -24.47 29.89 9.74
CA SER A 583 -24.00 28.58 9.32
C SER A 583 -24.39 27.46 10.30
N ASN A 584 -24.15 26.21 9.88
CA ASN A 584 -24.54 24.99 10.60
C ASN A 584 -26.06 24.73 10.66
N LEU A 585 -26.81 25.31 9.71
CA LEU A 585 -28.24 25.07 9.52
C LEU A 585 -28.50 23.63 9.06
N LEU A 586 -29.69 23.09 9.37
CA LEU A 586 -30.12 21.80 8.82
C LEU A 586 -30.58 21.95 7.36
N PRO A 587 -30.42 20.93 6.49
CA PRO A 587 -30.89 20.99 5.09
C PRO A 587 -32.39 21.22 4.94
N SER A 588 -33.17 20.88 5.98
CA SER A 588 -34.63 21.04 6.09
C SER A 588 -35.08 22.42 6.59
N VAL A 589 -34.16 23.29 7.02
CA VAL A 589 -34.50 24.65 7.47
C VAL A 589 -34.83 25.51 6.27
N THR A 590 -36.03 26.07 6.28
CA THR A 590 -36.53 27.02 5.28
C THR A 590 -36.44 28.45 5.81
N GLU A 591 -36.48 29.44 4.92
CA GLU A 591 -36.35 30.88 5.26
C GLU A 591 -37.34 31.31 6.35
N LYS A 592 -38.57 30.79 6.35
CA LYS A 592 -39.59 31.02 7.38
C LYS A 592 -39.20 30.62 8.81
N LYS A 593 -38.31 29.63 8.97
CA LYS A 593 -37.74 29.25 10.29
C LYS A 593 -36.57 30.13 10.72
N LEU A 594 -35.96 30.86 9.79
CA LEU A 594 -34.94 31.87 10.10
C LEU A 594 -35.60 33.21 10.45
N GLU A 595 -36.73 33.57 9.83
CA GLU A 595 -37.57 34.71 10.21
C GLU A 595 -37.99 34.66 11.69
N THR A 596 -38.29 33.48 12.23
CA THR A 596 -38.64 33.33 13.66
C THR A 596 -37.49 33.61 14.63
N ILE A 597 -36.24 33.47 14.21
CA ILE A 597 -35.04 33.76 15.01
C ILE A 597 -34.59 35.22 14.80
N PHE A 598 -34.75 35.73 13.58
CA PHE A 598 -34.34 37.07 13.15
C PHE A 598 -35.55 37.86 12.60
N PRO A 599 -36.52 38.23 13.45
CA PRO A 599 -37.76 38.90 13.00
C PRO A 599 -37.54 40.28 12.37
N ASN A 600 -36.38 40.91 12.62
CA ASN A 600 -36.00 42.20 12.05
C ASN A 600 -35.18 42.08 10.73
N ALA A 601 -35.01 40.87 10.19
CA ALA A 601 -34.27 40.68 8.95
C ALA A 601 -34.96 41.38 7.76
N VAL A 602 -34.19 42.15 6.99
CA VAL A 602 -34.60 42.80 5.74
C VAL A 602 -34.56 41.82 4.58
N ASN A 603 -33.58 40.93 4.59
CA ASN A 603 -33.35 39.96 3.53
C ASN A 603 -32.71 38.70 4.12
N LEU A 604 -33.20 37.55 3.70
CA LEU A 604 -32.77 36.22 4.13
C LEU A 604 -32.47 35.40 2.89
N GLU A 605 -31.21 34.98 2.73
CA GLU A 605 -30.78 34.21 1.56
C GLU A 605 -30.08 32.92 2.03
N ILE A 606 -30.75 31.78 1.89
CA ILE A 606 -30.12 30.47 2.10
C ILE A 606 -29.33 30.10 0.85
N ALA A 607 -28.06 29.73 1.00
CA ALA A 607 -27.23 29.34 -0.13
C ALA A 607 -27.63 27.94 -0.62
N ILE A 608 -28.27 27.85 -1.79
CA ILE A 608 -28.64 26.59 -2.43
C ILE A 608 -27.54 26.15 -3.40
N GLY A 609 -27.22 24.85 -3.44
CA GLY A 609 -26.25 24.27 -4.35
C GLY A 609 -26.83 24.02 -5.75
N SER A 610 -25.96 23.74 -6.72
CA SER A 610 -26.33 23.47 -8.13
C SER A 610 -27.24 22.24 -8.36
N ARG A 611 -27.56 21.49 -7.31
CA ARG A 611 -28.49 20.34 -7.31
C ARG A 611 -29.78 20.61 -6.49
N GLY A 612 -30.11 21.87 -6.19
CA GLY A 612 -31.31 22.25 -5.43
C GLY A 612 -31.26 21.95 -3.92
N GLN A 613 -30.14 21.42 -3.42
CA GLN A 613 -29.92 21.09 -2.02
C GLN A 613 -29.36 22.29 -1.25
N SER A 614 -29.86 22.57 -0.05
CA SER A 614 -29.31 23.62 0.83
C SER A 614 -27.84 23.33 1.17
N ARG A 615 -26.98 24.36 1.12
CA ARG A 615 -25.57 24.27 1.52
C ARG A 615 -25.37 24.43 3.03
N CYS A 616 -26.46 24.46 3.82
CA CYS A 616 -26.44 24.55 5.29
C CYS A 616 -25.84 25.85 5.86
N PHE A 617 -25.84 26.92 5.05
CA PHE A 617 -25.50 28.28 5.45
C PHE A 617 -26.34 29.31 4.66
N GLY A 618 -26.44 30.52 5.19
CA GLY A 618 -27.15 31.63 4.58
C GLY A 618 -26.64 32.99 5.05
N PHE A 619 -27.23 34.04 4.51
CA PHE A 619 -26.92 35.44 4.82
C PHE A 619 -28.18 36.14 5.31
N VAL A 620 -28.03 36.94 6.36
CA VAL A 620 -29.11 37.73 6.99
C VAL A 620 -28.73 39.20 6.94
N GLN A 621 -29.52 40.03 6.27
CA GLN A 621 -29.30 41.47 6.20
C GLN A 621 -30.26 42.19 7.14
N PHE A 622 -29.74 43.15 7.93
CA PHE A 622 -30.49 43.98 8.88
C PHE A 622 -30.55 45.44 8.44
N LYS A 623 -31.36 46.27 9.10
CA LYS A 623 -31.46 47.70 8.77
C LYS A 623 -30.36 48.52 9.42
N THR A 624 -29.93 48.14 10.62
CA THR A 624 -28.94 48.88 11.41
C THR A 624 -27.77 48.00 11.87
N GLU A 625 -26.64 48.62 12.17
CA GLU A 625 -25.45 47.94 12.73
C GLU A 625 -25.71 47.45 14.18
N GLU A 626 -26.66 48.06 14.89
CA GLU A 626 -27.10 47.65 16.24
C GLU A 626 -27.82 46.30 16.22
N GLU A 627 -28.68 46.06 15.22
CA GLU A 627 -29.35 44.76 15.02
C GLU A 627 -28.35 43.64 14.71
N VAL A 628 -27.25 43.95 14.02
CA VAL A 628 -26.13 43.01 13.78
C VAL A 628 -25.47 42.59 15.09
N MET A 629 -25.21 43.52 16.01
CA MET A 629 -24.65 43.17 17.33
C MET A 629 -25.61 42.30 18.15
N VAL A 630 -26.91 42.58 18.11
CA VAL A 630 -27.93 41.73 18.76
C VAL A 630 -28.00 40.34 18.14
N ALA A 631 -27.87 40.22 16.81
CA ALA A 631 -27.82 38.92 16.14
C ALA A 631 -26.56 38.12 16.52
N LEU A 632 -25.39 38.75 16.58
CA LEU A 632 -24.14 38.12 16.99
C LEU A 632 -24.17 37.62 18.44
N ALA A 633 -24.92 38.30 19.33
CA ALA A 633 -25.12 37.86 20.70
C ALA A 633 -25.97 36.56 20.83
N ARG A 634 -26.66 36.13 19.76
CA ARG A 634 -27.42 34.88 19.70
C ARG A 634 -26.64 33.70 19.11
N ASP A 635 -25.31 33.80 18.98
CA ASP A 635 -24.47 32.68 18.53
C ASP A 635 -24.72 31.44 19.41
N ARG A 636 -24.93 30.29 18.75
CA ARG A 636 -25.20 28.96 19.32
C ARG A 636 -26.61 28.71 19.87
N GLU A 637 -27.57 29.60 19.64
CA GLU A 637 -28.99 29.31 19.92
C GLU A 637 -29.43 28.04 19.14
N PRO A 638 -30.08 27.05 19.78
CA PRO A 638 -30.40 25.77 19.16
C PRO A 638 -31.66 25.85 18.29
N LEU A 639 -31.51 25.66 16.97
CA LEU A 639 -32.61 25.51 16.02
C LEU A 639 -32.77 24.04 15.66
N ASP A 640 -33.99 23.50 15.84
CA ASP A 640 -34.32 22.08 15.60
C ASP A 640 -33.29 21.11 16.25
N GLY A 641 -32.83 21.45 17.47
CA GLY A 641 -31.84 20.65 18.24
C GLY A 641 -30.37 20.84 17.85
N ARG A 642 -30.04 21.78 16.94
CA ARG A 642 -28.68 22.03 16.46
C ARG A 642 -28.26 23.50 16.69
N PRO A 643 -27.09 23.79 17.30
CA PRO A 643 -26.66 25.17 17.53
C PRO A 643 -26.35 25.88 16.21
N VAL A 644 -26.99 27.03 15.99
CA VAL A 644 -26.75 27.88 14.82
C VAL A 644 -25.51 28.74 15.08
N PHE A 645 -24.59 28.86 14.11
CA PHE A 645 -23.40 29.71 14.25
C PHE A 645 -23.55 31.02 13.48
N ILE A 646 -23.29 32.13 14.17
CA ILE A 646 -23.55 33.49 13.68
C ILE A 646 -22.23 34.28 13.66
N SER A 647 -21.87 34.89 12.54
CA SER A 647 -20.61 35.65 12.41
C SER A 647 -20.67 36.78 11.37
N GLU A 648 -19.78 37.75 11.50
CA GLU A 648 -19.65 38.89 10.58
C GLU A 648 -19.11 38.47 9.20
N ILE A 649 -19.50 39.18 8.14
CA ILE A 649 -18.99 38.94 6.79
C ILE A 649 -17.57 39.50 6.64
N LYS A 650 -16.60 38.60 6.48
CA LYS A 650 -15.21 38.94 6.15
C LYS A 650 -14.98 38.99 4.64
N THR A 651 -14.59 40.17 4.14
CA THR A 651 -14.39 40.43 2.70
C THR A 651 -13.01 39.98 2.20
N ASN A 652 -11.96 40.06 3.02
CA ASN A 652 -10.58 39.75 2.62
C ASN A 652 -10.28 38.23 2.54
N PRO A 653 -9.72 37.70 1.43
CA PRO A 653 -9.37 36.28 1.30
C PRO A 653 -8.36 35.77 2.33
N THR A 654 -7.44 36.61 2.79
CA THR A 654 -6.42 36.29 3.80
C THR A 654 -7.00 36.11 5.21
N GLU A 655 -8.14 36.72 5.49
CA GLU A 655 -8.86 36.63 6.77
C GLU A 655 -9.91 35.49 6.81
N LYS A 656 -10.07 34.76 5.70
CA LYS A 656 -10.96 33.57 5.60
C LYS A 656 -10.45 32.34 6.35
N LYS A 657 -9.36 32.46 7.13
CA LYS A 657 -9.06 31.47 8.17
C LYS A 657 -10.16 31.56 9.24
N PRO A 658 -10.88 30.46 9.55
CA PRO A 658 -11.72 30.46 10.73
C PRO A 658 -10.80 30.58 11.94
N ILE A 659 -10.73 31.80 12.51
CA ILE A 659 -10.15 32.03 13.83
C ILE A 659 -11.09 31.33 14.81
N PHE A 660 -10.76 30.07 15.09
CA PHE A 660 -11.32 29.35 16.21
C PHE A 660 -10.92 30.16 17.45
N LYS A 661 -11.89 30.81 18.12
CA LYS A 661 -11.67 31.75 19.26
C LYS A 661 -11.20 31.03 20.54
N TYR A 662 -10.36 30.01 20.41
CA TYR A 662 -9.76 29.26 21.51
C TYR A 662 -8.28 29.08 21.19
N ALA A 663 -7.42 29.50 22.12
CA ALA A 663 -5.98 29.46 21.93
C ALA A 663 -5.49 28.02 21.73
N THR A 664 -4.46 27.82 20.92
CA THR A 664 -3.79 26.51 20.73
C THR A 664 -2.76 26.23 21.83
N ASN A 665 -2.90 26.91 22.97
CA ASN A 665 -2.00 26.84 24.12
C ASN A 665 -2.62 25.93 25.19
N GLU A 666 -1.80 25.41 26.10
CA GLU A 666 -2.26 24.58 27.22
C GLU A 666 -3.26 25.36 28.11
N GLU A 667 -4.54 24.98 28.06
CA GLU A 667 -5.58 25.59 28.89
C GLU A 667 -5.59 24.90 30.26
N LYS A 668 -4.65 25.27 31.14
CA LYS A 668 -4.43 24.61 32.45
C LYS A 668 -5.64 24.57 33.40
N ASN A 669 -6.63 25.45 33.17
CA ASN A 669 -7.89 25.47 33.93
C ASN A 669 -8.97 24.56 33.34
N LYS A 670 -8.69 23.82 32.25
CA LYS A 670 -9.66 22.94 31.59
C LYS A 670 -9.13 21.52 31.48
N LEU A 671 -9.99 20.57 31.87
CA LEU A 671 -9.72 19.15 31.74
C LEU A 671 -10.42 18.58 30.51
N PHE A 672 -9.75 17.66 29.84
CA PHE A 672 -10.28 16.81 28.80
C PHE A 672 -10.59 15.43 29.40
N VAL A 673 -11.86 15.02 29.32
CA VAL A 673 -12.37 13.75 29.84
C VAL A 673 -12.67 12.82 28.66
N ARG A 674 -12.09 11.62 28.68
CA ARG A 674 -12.26 10.56 27.67
C ARG A 674 -12.85 9.31 28.32
N GLY A 675 -13.67 8.56 27.58
CA GLY A 675 -14.23 7.29 28.03
C GLY A 675 -15.63 7.40 28.65
N LEU A 676 -16.33 8.52 28.47
CA LEU A 676 -17.68 8.69 29.00
C LEU A 676 -18.71 7.81 28.25
N PRO A 677 -19.66 7.15 28.94
CA PRO A 677 -20.72 6.38 28.29
C PRO A 677 -21.54 7.23 27.31
N ILE A 678 -21.82 6.69 26.12
CA ILE A 678 -22.54 7.38 25.03
C ILE A 678 -23.98 7.75 25.42
N VAL A 679 -24.53 7.11 26.46
CA VAL A 679 -25.90 7.34 26.96
C VAL A 679 -25.99 8.59 27.84
N LYS A 680 -24.89 9.06 28.45
CA LYS A 680 -24.91 10.14 29.45
C LYS A 680 -25.10 11.53 28.83
N THR A 681 -25.97 12.30 29.47
CA THR A 681 -26.35 13.66 29.08
C THR A 681 -25.39 14.72 29.62
N LYS A 682 -25.45 15.97 29.12
CA LYS A 682 -24.63 17.08 29.65
C LYS A 682 -24.89 17.29 31.15
N GLU A 683 -26.13 17.15 31.57
CA GLU A 683 -26.60 17.48 32.92
C GLU A 683 -25.99 16.53 33.97
N GLU A 684 -26.01 15.22 33.72
CA GLU A 684 -25.41 14.21 34.61
C GLU A 684 -23.89 14.40 34.78
N ILE A 685 -23.18 14.78 33.71
CA ILE A 685 -21.74 15.02 33.76
C ILE A 685 -21.43 16.31 34.54
N VAL A 686 -22.29 17.34 34.44
CA VAL A 686 -22.21 18.52 35.31
C VAL A 686 -22.34 18.11 36.77
N GLU A 687 -23.29 17.26 37.14
CA GLU A 687 -23.46 16.83 38.54
C GLU A 687 -22.24 16.09 39.11
N ILE A 688 -21.60 15.24 38.31
CA ILE A 688 -20.39 14.49 38.69
C ILE A 688 -19.23 15.45 38.97
N PHE A 689 -18.94 16.38 38.05
CA PHE A 689 -17.79 17.29 38.17
C PHE A 689 -18.05 18.55 39.02
N LYS A 690 -19.31 18.91 39.29
CA LYS A 690 -19.69 20.02 40.18
C LYS A 690 -19.21 19.84 41.62
N LYS A 691 -19.06 18.59 42.08
CA LYS A 691 -18.44 18.25 43.38
C LYS A 691 -16.99 18.76 43.53
N TYR A 692 -16.31 19.03 42.41
CA TYR A 692 -14.92 19.49 42.36
C TYR A 692 -14.78 20.94 41.85
N GLY A 693 -15.89 21.69 41.74
CA GLY A 693 -15.87 23.10 41.34
C GLY A 693 -15.95 23.36 39.83
N ALA A 694 -16.49 22.44 39.03
CA ALA A 694 -16.71 22.67 37.60
C ALA A 694 -17.68 23.84 37.32
N LYS A 695 -17.27 24.73 36.41
CA LYS A 695 -17.97 25.96 36.02
C LYS A 695 -18.81 25.79 34.74
N ASP A 696 -18.29 25.08 33.74
CA ASP A 696 -19.05 24.61 32.58
C ASP A 696 -18.52 23.25 32.10
N VAL A 697 -19.39 22.48 31.43
CA VAL A 697 -19.09 21.19 30.81
C VAL A 697 -19.54 21.20 29.36
N ARG A 698 -18.63 20.86 28.45
CA ARG A 698 -18.88 20.79 27.01
C ARG A 698 -18.69 19.36 26.50
N LEU A 699 -19.79 18.70 26.20
CA LEU A 699 -19.79 17.44 25.44
C LEU A 699 -19.33 17.64 23.99
N VAL A 700 -18.54 16.71 23.48
CA VAL A 700 -18.15 16.65 22.07
C VAL A 700 -19.13 15.76 21.31
N LEU A 701 -19.91 16.35 20.42
CA LEU A 701 -20.89 15.65 19.58
C LEU A 701 -20.32 15.34 18.19
N HIS A 702 -20.85 14.30 17.55
CA HIS A 702 -20.63 13.98 16.14
C HIS A 702 -21.42 14.95 15.24
N LYS A 703 -21.14 14.97 13.92
CA LYS A 703 -21.87 15.82 12.94
C LYS A 703 -23.38 15.48 12.85
N SER A 704 -23.75 14.31 13.36
CA SER A 704 -25.11 13.75 13.49
C SER A 704 -25.78 14.05 14.83
N GLY A 705 -25.11 14.73 15.77
CA GLY A 705 -25.68 15.11 17.09
C GLY A 705 -25.42 14.12 18.24
N GLN A 706 -25.01 12.88 17.96
CA GLN A 706 -24.69 11.88 19.00
C GLN A 706 -23.38 12.21 19.75
N PRO A 707 -23.28 11.94 21.06
CA PRO A 707 -22.06 12.19 21.84
C PRO A 707 -20.94 11.20 21.50
N LYS A 708 -19.69 11.68 21.53
CA LYS A 708 -18.48 10.88 21.23
C LYS A 708 -17.82 10.22 22.45
N GLY A 709 -18.44 10.28 23.63
CA GLY A 709 -17.81 9.86 24.89
C GLY A 709 -16.61 10.72 25.31
N LEU A 710 -16.57 11.98 24.85
CA LEU A 710 -15.55 12.98 25.17
C LEU A 710 -16.20 14.25 25.72
N ALA A 711 -15.63 14.84 26.77
CA ALA A 711 -16.05 16.12 27.31
C ALA A 711 -14.86 17.03 27.64
N TYR A 712 -15.11 18.34 27.66
CA TYR A 712 -14.22 19.33 28.28
C TYR A 712 -14.90 19.90 29.51
N VAL A 713 -14.18 19.99 30.62
CA VAL A 713 -14.67 20.54 31.90
C VAL A 713 -13.81 21.76 32.25
N GLU A 714 -14.45 22.91 32.44
CA GLU A 714 -13.79 24.17 32.77
C GLU A 714 -13.93 24.47 34.27
N PHE A 715 -12.81 24.75 34.94
CA PHE A 715 -12.73 25.07 36.37
C PHE A 715 -12.36 26.53 36.58
N GLU A 716 -12.68 27.07 37.75
CA GLU A 716 -12.37 28.47 38.08
C GLU A 716 -10.88 28.69 38.44
N SER A 717 -10.18 27.65 38.87
CA SER A 717 -8.75 27.71 39.19
C SER A 717 -7.97 26.46 38.73
N GLU A 718 -6.73 26.65 38.27
CA GLU A 718 -5.76 25.59 37.97
C GLU A 718 -5.63 24.56 39.11
N LYS A 719 -5.69 25.02 40.37
CA LYS A 719 -5.61 24.14 41.55
C LYS A 719 -6.81 23.18 41.64
N GLN A 720 -8.01 23.64 41.30
CA GLN A 720 -9.22 22.81 41.27
C GLN A 720 -9.17 21.80 40.11
N ALA A 721 -8.66 22.21 38.95
CA ALA A 721 -8.47 21.31 37.81
C ALA A 721 -7.48 20.16 38.15
N ILE A 722 -6.35 20.46 38.78
CA ILE A 722 -5.37 19.44 39.20
C ILE A 722 -5.96 18.52 40.29
N GLU A 723 -6.70 19.05 41.26
CA GLU A 723 -7.35 18.25 42.30
C GLU A 723 -8.44 17.33 41.74
N ALA A 724 -9.26 17.84 40.82
CA ALA A 724 -10.28 17.05 40.12
C ALA A 724 -9.64 15.95 39.27
N MET A 725 -8.59 16.26 38.51
CA MET A 725 -7.83 15.30 37.71
C MET A 725 -7.33 14.12 38.55
N ASN A 726 -6.57 14.40 39.63
CA ASN A 726 -5.97 13.38 40.49
C ASN A 726 -7.01 12.49 41.22
N LYS A 727 -8.26 12.93 41.34
CA LYS A 727 -9.35 12.21 42.01
C LYS A 727 -10.35 11.52 41.07
N THR A 728 -10.35 11.87 39.79
CA THR A 728 -11.32 11.35 38.81
C THR A 728 -10.68 10.58 37.65
N ASP A 729 -9.38 10.74 37.41
CA ASP A 729 -8.65 9.88 36.47
C ASP A 729 -8.70 8.40 36.91
N GLN A 730 -8.94 7.51 35.95
CA GLN A 730 -9.12 6.06 36.14
C GLN A 730 -10.32 5.63 37.02
N THR A 731 -11.24 6.54 37.35
CA THR A 731 -12.51 6.15 38.02
C THR A 731 -13.47 5.46 37.02
N SER A 732 -14.26 4.50 37.51
CA SER A 732 -15.29 3.82 36.70
C SER A 732 -16.64 4.50 36.86
N ILE A 733 -17.29 4.81 35.73
CA ILE A 733 -18.65 5.37 35.66
C ILE A 733 -19.44 4.44 34.73
N ASP A 734 -20.45 3.76 35.28
CA ASP A 734 -21.32 2.81 34.55
C ASP A 734 -20.51 1.81 33.69
N ASP A 735 -19.60 1.08 34.34
CA ASP A 735 -18.65 0.11 33.75
C ASP A 735 -17.65 0.67 32.70
N HIS A 736 -17.56 2.00 32.56
CA HIS A 736 -16.57 2.65 31.71
C HIS A 736 -15.52 3.39 32.54
N VAL A 737 -14.25 3.04 32.37
CA VAL A 737 -13.12 3.75 32.98
C VAL A 737 -12.90 5.08 32.26
N ILE A 738 -13.01 6.19 32.99
CA ILE A 738 -12.72 7.51 32.43
C ILE A 738 -11.24 7.88 32.59
N THR A 739 -10.69 8.59 31.61
CA THR A 739 -9.37 9.21 31.67
C THR A 739 -9.52 10.73 31.67
N VAL A 740 -8.83 11.41 32.58
CA VAL A 740 -8.92 12.86 32.77
C VAL A 740 -7.53 13.48 32.65
N ALA A 741 -7.33 14.36 31.68
CA ALA A 741 -6.05 15.02 31.43
C ALA A 741 -6.21 16.54 31.24
N ILE A 742 -5.14 17.32 31.42
CA ILE A 742 -5.15 18.76 31.11
C ILE A 742 -5.36 18.97 29.59
N SER A 743 -6.17 19.96 29.22
CA SER A 743 -6.54 20.22 27.83
C SER A 743 -5.39 20.81 27.00
N ALA A 744 -4.59 19.94 26.39
CA ALA A 744 -3.57 20.25 25.39
C ALA A 744 -4.02 19.78 23.98
N PRO A 745 -4.72 20.62 23.19
CA PRO A 745 -5.14 20.25 21.84
C PRO A 745 -3.94 20.15 20.88
N PRO A 746 -3.75 19.04 20.15
CA PRO A 746 -2.58 18.86 19.30
C PRO A 746 -2.54 19.87 18.13
N PRO A 747 -1.36 20.38 17.75
CA PRO A 747 -1.24 21.32 16.64
C PRO A 747 -1.69 20.68 15.32
N LYS A 748 -2.45 21.42 14.52
CA LYS A 748 -2.93 20.95 13.21
C LYS A 748 -1.74 20.80 12.26
N LYS A 749 -1.52 19.58 11.75
CA LYS A 749 -0.74 19.36 10.52
C LYS A 749 -1.43 20.06 9.35
N ASP A 750 -0.68 20.84 8.58
CA ASP A 750 -1.18 21.45 7.35
C ASP A 750 -1.54 20.37 6.33
N LYS A 751 -2.70 20.55 5.67
CA LYS A 751 -3.12 19.70 4.57
C LYS A 751 -2.55 20.25 3.26
N GLN A 752 -1.67 19.50 2.61
CA GLN A 752 -1.31 19.78 1.23
C GLN A 752 -2.47 19.39 0.30
N ASP A 753 -2.86 20.31 -0.58
CA ASP A 753 -3.96 20.13 -1.52
C ASP A 753 -3.58 19.14 -2.64
N PHE A 754 -4.06 17.90 -2.52
CA PHE A 754 -4.23 17.02 -3.67
C PHE A 754 -5.55 17.37 -4.36
N PHE A 755 -5.49 18.11 -5.47
CA PHE A 755 -6.32 18.03 -6.70
C PHE A 755 -6.30 19.36 -7.46
N GLY A 756 -5.99 19.33 -8.76
CA GLY A 756 -6.25 20.45 -9.68
C GLY A 756 -5.05 21.05 -10.41
N ARG A 757 -4.47 20.30 -11.35
CA ARG A 757 -3.71 20.94 -12.46
C ARG A 757 -4.70 21.77 -13.29
N THR A 758 -4.53 23.08 -13.34
CA THR A 758 -5.10 23.92 -14.40
C THR A 758 -3.97 24.55 -15.20
N PHE A 759 -4.12 24.52 -16.53
CA PHE A 759 -3.21 25.18 -17.45
C PHE A 759 -3.26 26.70 -17.21
N ASN A 760 -2.10 27.33 -17.06
CA ASN A 760 -1.99 28.77 -17.26
C ASN A 760 -1.09 29.09 -18.46
N LYS A 761 -1.47 30.17 -19.14
CA LYS A 761 -0.93 30.63 -20.42
C LYS A 761 0.56 30.95 -20.33
N ARG A 762 1.26 30.78 -21.45
CA ARG A 762 2.56 31.40 -21.70
C ARG A 762 2.33 32.88 -21.97
N ASP A 763 3.14 33.73 -21.36
CA ASP A 763 3.66 34.94 -22.02
C ASP A 763 5.17 34.79 -22.10
N SER A 764 5.74 35.29 -23.19
CA SER A 764 7.15 35.14 -23.57
C SER A 764 7.94 36.39 -23.20
N ASP A 765 9.17 36.21 -22.70
CA ASP A 765 10.37 36.80 -23.30
C ASP A 765 11.67 36.21 -22.69
N GLU A 766 12.76 36.37 -23.44
CA GLU A 766 14.17 36.02 -23.13
C GLU A 766 14.63 34.53 -23.22
N PRO A 767 15.93 34.30 -23.55
CA PRO A 767 16.28 33.26 -24.53
C PRO A 767 16.80 31.92 -23.98
N THR A 768 16.66 30.90 -24.83
CA THR A 768 16.98 29.50 -24.58
C THR A 768 18.46 29.20 -24.32
N ARG A 769 18.75 28.60 -23.16
CA ARG A 769 19.90 27.69 -22.97
C ARG A 769 19.40 26.30 -22.60
N HIS A 770 19.56 25.33 -23.51
CA HIS A 770 19.22 23.93 -23.27
C HIS A 770 20.20 23.26 -22.27
N PRO A 771 19.75 22.76 -21.11
CA PRO A 771 20.52 21.76 -20.37
C PRO A 771 20.35 20.41 -21.08
N LYS A 772 21.45 19.85 -21.58
CA LYS A 772 21.45 18.51 -22.20
C LYS A 772 21.29 17.44 -21.12
N ASN A 773 20.44 16.45 -21.38
CA ASN A 773 20.35 15.23 -20.58
C ASN A 773 21.73 14.57 -20.43
N ARG A 774 22.14 14.27 -19.19
CA ARG A 774 23.31 13.44 -18.90
C ARG A 774 23.07 12.56 -17.68
N LEU A 775 22.21 11.55 -17.85
CA LEU A 775 22.19 10.35 -17.01
C LEU A 775 22.75 9.19 -17.84
N GLN A 776 24.08 9.09 -17.83
CA GLN A 776 24.81 7.88 -18.17
C GLN A 776 25.85 7.67 -17.07
N THR A 777 25.55 6.75 -16.16
CA THR A 777 26.48 6.24 -15.15
C THR A 777 26.41 4.73 -15.16
N SER A 778 27.08 4.12 -16.14
CA SER A 778 27.33 2.68 -16.18
C SER A 778 28.27 2.30 -15.04
N LEU A 779 27.88 1.32 -14.22
CA LEU A 779 28.62 0.84 -13.05
C LEU A 779 29.80 -0.09 -13.39
N LEU A 780 30.55 0.21 -14.45
CA LEU A 780 31.73 -0.56 -14.87
C LEU A 780 33.03 0.22 -14.65
N PRO A 781 34.07 -0.39 -14.05
CA PRO A 781 35.38 0.23 -13.91
C PRO A 781 36.01 0.61 -15.25
N ARG A 782 36.75 1.73 -15.25
CA ARG A 782 37.36 2.34 -16.45
C ARG A 782 38.38 1.45 -17.18
N SER A 783 38.88 0.40 -16.53
CA SER A 783 39.87 -0.54 -17.06
C SER A 783 39.32 -1.53 -18.10
N LEU A 784 37.99 -1.72 -18.18
CA LEU A 784 37.35 -2.66 -19.11
C LEU A 784 36.64 -1.99 -20.29
N GLN A 785 36.74 -0.67 -20.43
CA GLN A 785 36.15 0.06 -21.56
C GLN A 785 37.11 0.11 -22.75
N VAL A 786 37.05 -0.91 -23.61
CA VAL A 786 37.73 -0.90 -24.92
C VAL A 786 37.15 0.24 -25.78
N LYS A 787 37.97 1.26 -26.05
CA LYS A 787 37.58 2.38 -26.91
C LYS A 787 37.54 1.95 -28.38
N GLY A 788 36.35 1.93 -28.97
CA GLY A 788 36.19 1.97 -30.42
C GLY A 788 36.63 3.33 -30.98
N GLY A 789 37.91 3.46 -31.32
CA GLY A 789 38.45 4.61 -32.05
C GLY A 789 38.34 4.41 -33.55
N ASN A 790 37.74 5.36 -34.26
CA ASN A 790 37.59 5.31 -35.71
C ASN A 790 38.62 6.26 -36.34
N GLU A 791 39.82 5.77 -36.62
CA GLU A 791 40.84 6.52 -37.37
C GLU A 791 40.81 6.13 -38.85
N LYS A 792 40.80 7.13 -39.72
CA LYS A 792 41.16 6.98 -41.13
C LYS A 792 42.67 7.13 -41.25
N ASN A 793 43.32 6.22 -41.99
CA ASN A 793 44.27 6.58 -43.05
C ASN A 793 44.71 5.34 -43.85
N ASP A 794 45.18 5.58 -45.08
CA ASP A 794 45.54 4.59 -46.08
C ASP A 794 46.82 3.79 -45.76
N ALA A 795 46.87 2.49 -46.14
CA ALA A 795 47.86 1.96 -47.09
C ALA A 795 47.83 0.42 -47.28
N LYS A 796 47.74 0.00 -48.57
CA LYS A 796 48.46 -1.11 -49.26
C LYS A 796 48.54 -2.55 -48.69
N ASN A 797 48.00 -3.48 -49.48
CA ASN A 797 48.51 -4.82 -49.90
C ASN A 797 49.13 -5.81 -48.89
N GLY A 798 48.59 -7.03 -48.83
CA GLY A 798 49.29 -8.19 -48.23
C GLY A 798 48.43 -9.44 -47.96
N GLU A 799 48.09 -10.17 -49.03
CA GLU A 799 47.61 -11.57 -49.19
C GLU A 799 47.05 -12.46 -48.03
N ALA A 800 46.11 -13.33 -48.44
CA ALA A 800 45.74 -14.66 -47.90
C ALA A 800 45.02 -14.79 -46.54
N GLY A 801 43.69 -14.94 -46.58
CA GLY A 801 42.86 -15.43 -45.46
C GLY A 801 41.37 -15.50 -45.82
N THR A 802 40.77 -16.70 -45.78
CA THR A 802 39.37 -16.96 -46.16
C THR A 802 38.35 -16.18 -45.33
N LYS A 803 37.39 -15.50 -45.98
CA LYS A 803 36.27 -14.81 -45.32
C LYS A 803 35.30 -15.80 -44.65
N MET A 804 34.97 -15.56 -43.38
CA MET A 804 33.87 -16.22 -42.67
C MET A 804 32.53 -15.85 -43.30
N LYS A 805 31.62 -16.84 -43.41
CA LYS A 805 30.26 -16.64 -43.92
C LYS A 805 29.33 -16.13 -42.81
N ASN A 806 28.30 -15.38 -43.21
CA ASN A 806 27.38 -14.75 -42.26
C ASN A 806 26.27 -15.72 -41.81
N ASN A 807 25.57 -15.41 -40.72
CA ASN A 807 24.62 -16.33 -40.07
C ASN A 807 23.43 -16.78 -40.95
N SER A 808 23.15 -16.09 -42.06
CA SER A 808 22.21 -16.52 -43.10
C SER A 808 22.60 -17.87 -43.72
N ASP A 809 23.90 -18.07 -43.96
CA ASP A 809 24.42 -19.20 -44.72
C ASP A 809 24.51 -20.46 -43.86
N PHE A 810 24.78 -20.29 -42.55
CA PHE A 810 24.68 -21.37 -41.57
C PHE A 810 23.25 -21.90 -41.44
N ARG A 811 22.25 -21.01 -41.45
CA ARG A 811 20.84 -21.38 -41.32
C ARG A 811 20.31 -22.15 -42.55
N ALA A 812 20.85 -21.85 -43.74
CA ALA A 812 20.57 -22.60 -44.97
C ALA A 812 21.25 -23.98 -45.02
N MET A 813 22.28 -24.22 -44.20
CA MET A 813 23.05 -25.47 -44.18
C MET A 813 22.45 -26.54 -43.24
N LEU A 814 21.67 -26.12 -42.24
CA LEU A 814 21.01 -27.00 -41.26
C LEU A 814 19.62 -27.53 -41.70
N LEU A 815 19.07 -27.04 -42.82
CA LEU A 815 17.78 -27.48 -43.37
C LEU A 815 17.92 -28.41 -44.60
N LYS A 816 19.04 -29.16 -44.67
CA LYS A 816 19.24 -30.25 -45.63
C LYS A 816 19.76 -31.53 -44.96
N LYS A 817 18.84 -32.24 -44.32
CA LYS A 817 18.76 -33.70 -44.34
C LYS A 817 17.33 -34.14 -44.06
#